data_AF-A0A7L4CCW9-F1
#
_entry.id   AF-A0A7L4CCW9-F1
#
_cell.length_a   1.000
_cell.length_b   1.000
_cell.length_c   1.000
_cell.angle_alpha   90.00
_cell.angle_beta   90.00
_cell.angle_gamma   90.00
#
_symmetry.space_group_name_H-M   'P 1'
#
loop_
_entity.id
_entity.type
_entity.pdbx_description
1 polymer ?
#
loop_
_entity_poly.entity_id
_entity_poly.type
_entity_poly.pdbx_seq_one_letter_code
_entity_poly.pdbx_strand_id
1 'polypeptide(L)'
;ALGLFTGIGLSEAKARETLRNGALSALLRQAVLQARSALGPALDKATGTLLYNAAARLRDPKHLGFLVGYIARREILTDLQLSAALDYVRSHPLEPLDAADFERACGVGVCVTPEQIEEAVEAAIREHRAELLAERYRFNMGLLMGEARSKLRWADGKTIKNEVDLQVLHLLGPKTEADLEKKPKAVKTRPAPAEKQKAAVVENGEVGTETRSLLEQLRGEALKFHKPGENYKTEGYVVTPNTMALLKQHLAVTGGQVRTRFPPEPNGILHIGHAKAINFNFGYAKANGGVCFLRYDDTNPEKEEEKYFTAIREMVEWLGYQPYAVTHASDYFDQLYTWALELIRRGQAYVCHQKVEEIKGHNPPPSPWRDRPVEESLLLFEDMRKGKFGEGEATLRMKLVMEDGKMDPVAYRVKFTPHHRTGDKWCIYPTYDYTHCLCDSIEHITHSLCTKEFQARRSSYFWLCNALDVYCPVQWEYGRLNLLYTVVSKRKIIQLVETGAVRDWDDPRLFTLTALRRRGFPPEAINNFCARVGVTVAQATMEPHLLEACVREVLNEQAPRAMAVLEPLKVTITNFPASKALEVLVPNFPADESRGFHKVPFQPTVYIEETDFREEVDKGYKRLAPGQPVGLRHTGYVIAVQNVIKDASGRVIELEVTCTKSDVAEKPKAFIHWVSEPLPCEVRLYERLFLHKNPEDPSEVPGGFLSDLNPDSLRVVHNALVDSSVLSARPFDKFQFERLGYFSLDPDSEEGKLVFNRTVTLKEDPGKA
;
A
#
# COMPACT_ATOMS: atom_id res chain seq x y z
N ALA A 1 38.64 -32.36 -9.03
CA ALA A 1 38.88 -30.90 -9.11
C ALA A 1 37.99 -30.22 -10.16
N LEU A 2 37.90 -30.73 -11.40
CA LEU A 2 37.01 -30.17 -12.42
C LEU A 2 35.51 -30.11 -12.00
N GLY A 3 34.98 -31.19 -11.43
CA GLY A 3 33.61 -31.22 -10.87
C GLY A 3 33.40 -30.28 -9.68
N LEU A 4 34.47 -29.93 -8.95
CA LEU A 4 34.40 -28.99 -7.82
C LEU A 4 34.25 -27.55 -8.33
N PHE A 5 35.00 -27.18 -9.37
CA PHE A 5 35.00 -25.84 -9.95
C PHE A 5 33.75 -25.56 -10.79
N THR A 6 33.28 -26.55 -11.54
CA THR A 6 31.99 -26.44 -12.24
C THR A 6 30.81 -26.41 -11.26
N GLY A 7 30.90 -27.15 -10.16
CA GLY A 7 29.89 -27.17 -9.08
C GLY A 7 29.75 -25.84 -8.31
N ILE A 8 30.69 -24.90 -8.46
CA ILE A 8 30.57 -23.53 -7.91
C ILE A 8 30.21 -22.50 -8.99
N GLY A 9 29.81 -22.94 -10.19
CA GLY A 9 29.31 -22.06 -11.25
C GLY A 9 30.32 -21.61 -12.30
N LEU A 10 31.57 -22.09 -12.27
CA LEU A 10 32.51 -21.82 -13.38
C LEU A 10 32.13 -22.60 -14.63
N SER A 11 32.23 -21.96 -15.80
CA SER A 11 32.08 -22.66 -17.07
C SER A 11 33.15 -23.73 -17.22
N GLU A 12 32.85 -24.81 -17.95
CA GLU A 12 33.80 -25.91 -18.12
C GLU A 12 35.14 -25.43 -18.73
N ALA A 13 35.07 -24.49 -19.69
CA ALA A 13 36.25 -23.86 -20.27
C ALA A 13 37.09 -23.13 -19.21
N LYS A 14 36.45 -22.32 -18.35
CA LYS A 14 37.15 -21.56 -17.31
C LYS A 14 37.69 -22.45 -16.19
N ALA A 15 36.98 -23.53 -15.85
CA ALA A 15 37.43 -24.53 -14.89
C ALA A 15 38.68 -25.28 -15.39
N ARG A 16 38.71 -25.68 -16.67
CA ARG A 16 39.89 -26.30 -17.30
C ARG A 16 41.08 -25.36 -17.37
N GLU A 17 40.86 -24.07 -17.66
CA GLU A 17 41.91 -23.04 -17.61
C GLU A 17 42.47 -22.88 -16.20
N THR A 18 41.59 -22.79 -15.19
CA THR A 18 41.97 -22.64 -13.78
C THR A 18 42.78 -23.84 -13.27
N LEU A 19 42.45 -25.06 -13.71
CA LEU A 19 43.20 -26.27 -13.35
C LEU A 19 44.64 -26.28 -13.87
N ARG A 20 44.94 -25.55 -14.96
CA ARG A 20 46.31 -25.41 -15.49
C ARG A 20 47.17 -24.53 -14.59
N ASN A 21 46.56 -23.64 -13.80
CA ASN A 21 47.26 -22.85 -12.80
C ASN A 21 47.25 -23.58 -11.45
N GLY A 22 48.33 -24.32 -11.16
CA GLY A 22 48.43 -25.17 -9.95
C GLY A 22 48.25 -24.39 -8.63
N ALA A 23 48.78 -23.17 -8.55
CA ALA A 23 48.67 -22.33 -7.35
C ALA A 23 47.24 -21.83 -7.12
N LEU A 24 46.61 -21.26 -8.16
CA LEU A 24 45.22 -20.81 -8.10
C LEU A 24 44.26 -21.99 -7.83
N SER A 25 44.48 -23.13 -8.50
CA SER A 25 43.69 -24.34 -8.33
C SER A 25 43.75 -24.87 -6.89
N ALA A 26 44.93 -24.86 -6.27
CA ALA A 26 45.10 -25.26 -4.88
C ALA A 26 44.38 -24.30 -3.91
N LEU A 27 44.55 -22.99 -4.10
CA LEU A 27 43.95 -21.97 -3.24
C LEU A 27 42.42 -21.94 -3.36
N LEU A 28 41.89 -22.05 -4.58
CA LEU A 28 40.45 -22.15 -4.84
C LEU A 28 39.86 -23.41 -4.24
N ARG A 29 40.55 -24.55 -4.35
CA ARG A 29 40.10 -25.80 -3.73
C ARG A 29 40.02 -25.66 -2.21
N GLN A 30 41.00 -25.01 -1.59
CA GLN A 30 40.99 -24.75 -0.15
C GLN A 30 39.80 -23.84 0.25
N ALA A 31 39.59 -22.74 -0.47
CA ALA A 31 38.50 -21.82 -0.22
C ALA A 31 37.11 -22.49 -0.33
N VAL A 32 36.91 -23.33 -1.36
CA VAL A 32 35.64 -24.04 -1.57
C VAL A 32 35.38 -25.09 -0.48
N LEU A 33 36.41 -25.82 -0.04
CA LEU A 33 36.28 -26.81 1.03
C LEU A 33 35.95 -26.14 2.37
N GLN A 34 36.60 -25.02 2.66
CA GLN A 34 36.30 -24.21 3.84
C GLN A 34 34.87 -23.67 3.80
N ALA A 35 34.44 -23.06 2.70
CA ALA A 35 33.07 -22.58 2.55
C ALA A 35 32.02 -23.69 2.70
N ARG A 36 32.27 -24.89 2.14
CA ARG A 36 31.38 -26.06 2.29
C ARG A 36 31.27 -26.56 3.72
N SER A 37 32.34 -26.44 4.51
CA SER A 37 32.29 -26.83 5.93
C SER A 37 31.37 -25.91 6.75
N ALA A 38 31.18 -24.66 6.32
CA ALA A 38 30.31 -23.69 6.97
C ALA A 38 28.86 -23.70 6.43
N LEU A 39 28.68 -23.91 5.12
CA LEU A 39 27.38 -23.78 4.42
C LEU A 39 26.74 -25.10 3.98
N GLY A 40 27.45 -26.23 4.11
CA GLY A 40 27.03 -27.52 3.57
C GLY A 40 27.55 -27.80 2.14
N PRO A 41 27.18 -28.95 1.53
CA PRO A 41 27.83 -29.44 0.31
C PRO A 41 27.50 -28.65 -0.97
N ALA A 42 26.37 -27.95 -1.01
CA ALA A 42 25.91 -27.18 -2.16
C ALA A 42 26.17 -25.67 -1.95
N LEU A 43 27.00 -25.09 -2.80
CA LEU A 43 27.24 -23.64 -2.84
C LEU A 43 26.51 -23.05 -4.04
N ASP A 44 25.83 -21.91 -3.85
CA ASP A 44 25.23 -21.19 -4.96
C ASP A 44 26.30 -20.54 -5.88
N LYS A 45 25.91 -20.24 -7.12
CA LYS A 45 26.84 -19.72 -8.14
C LYS A 45 27.42 -18.34 -7.79
N ALA A 46 26.69 -17.51 -7.03
CA ALA A 46 27.17 -16.18 -6.67
C ALA A 46 28.28 -16.29 -5.62
N THR A 47 28.06 -17.08 -4.57
CA THR A 47 29.09 -17.44 -3.57
C THR A 47 30.31 -18.07 -4.25
N GLY A 48 30.08 -19.01 -5.18
CA GLY A 48 31.16 -19.63 -5.94
C GLY A 48 32.01 -18.66 -6.76
N THR A 49 31.38 -17.65 -7.37
CA THR A 49 32.08 -16.59 -8.11
C THR A 49 32.95 -15.73 -7.20
N LEU A 50 32.46 -15.38 -6.00
CA LEU A 50 33.22 -14.63 -5.01
C LEU A 50 34.42 -15.43 -4.48
N LEU A 51 34.24 -16.72 -4.21
CA LEU A 51 35.36 -17.60 -3.80
C LEU A 51 36.42 -17.72 -4.89
N TYR A 52 36.01 -17.80 -6.16
CA TYR A 52 36.93 -17.75 -7.29
C TYR A 52 37.71 -16.44 -7.34
N ASN A 53 37.02 -15.30 -7.25
CA ASN A 53 37.65 -13.99 -7.30
C ASN A 53 38.58 -13.75 -6.10
N ALA A 54 38.21 -14.23 -4.91
CA ALA A 54 39.04 -14.16 -3.71
C ALA A 54 40.33 -14.95 -3.93
N ALA A 55 40.24 -16.22 -4.38
CA ALA A 55 41.41 -17.04 -4.66
C ALA A 55 42.28 -16.49 -5.81
N ALA A 56 41.67 -15.86 -6.83
CA ALA A 56 42.40 -15.32 -7.97
C ALA A 56 43.16 -14.02 -7.67
N ARG A 57 42.67 -13.22 -6.72
CA ARG A 57 43.17 -11.85 -6.46
C ARG A 57 43.92 -11.71 -5.14
N LEU A 58 43.76 -12.66 -4.22
CA LEU A 58 44.44 -12.65 -2.94
C LEU A 58 45.94 -12.90 -3.12
N ARG A 59 46.75 -11.95 -2.64
CA ARG A 59 48.21 -12.04 -2.73
C ARG A 59 48.84 -12.75 -1.53
N ASP A 60 48.22 -12.63 -0.36
CA ASP A 60 48.69 -13.25 0.87
C ASP A 60 47.73 -14.37 1.30
N PRO A 61 48.08 -15.64 1.09
CA PRO A 61 47.23 -16.79 1.40
C PRO A 61 46.82 -16.90 2.87
N LYS A 62 47.55 -16.26 3.80
CA LYS A 62 47.27 -16.37 5.25
C LYS A 62 45.87 -15.84 5.62
N HIS A 63 45.38 -14.85 4.86
CA HIS A 63 44.06 -14.25 5.07
C HIS A 63 42.92 -14.95 4.32
N LEU A 64 43.20 -16.05 3.60
CA LEU A 64 42.18 -16.76 2.83
C LEU A 64 41.05 -17.26 3.74
N GLY A 65 41.39 -17.89 4.87
CA GLY A 65 40.39 -18.43 5.80
C GLY A 65 39.49 -17.33 6.37
N PHE A 66 40.06 -16.15 6.65
CA PHE A 66 39.31 -14.99 7.13
C PHE A 66 38.29 -14.49 6.09
N LEU A 67 38.73 -14.25 4.85
CA LEU A 67 37.84 -13.79 3.78
C LEU A 67 36.78 -14.82 3.40
N VAL A 68 37.14 -16.11 3.38
CA VAL A 68 36.20 -17.20 3.10
C VAL A 68 35.14 -17.29 4.19
N GLY A 69 35.49 -17.01 5.46
CA GLY A 69 34.52 -16.92 6.55
C GLY A 69 33.42 -15.88 6.28
N TYR A 70 33.80 -14.65 5.92
CA TYR A 70 32.84 -13.58 5.59
C TYR A 70 32.00 -13.88 4.33
N ILE A 71 32.60 -14.50 3.31
CA ILE A 71 31.86 -14.93 2.10
C ILE A 71 30.87 -16.05 2.45
N ALA A 72 31.28 -17.02 3.27
CA ALA A 72 30.42 -18.14 3.69
C ALA A 72 29.28 -17.68 4.60
N ARG A 73 29.52 -16.71 5.50
CA ARG A 73 28.45 -16.11 6.32
C ARG A 73 27.54 -15.13 5.56
N ARG A 74 27.78 -14.94 4.25
CA ARG A 74 27.01 -14.01 3.40
C ARG A 74 27.09 -12.55 3.85
N GLU A 75 28.24 -12.18 4.43
CA GLU A 75 28.55 -10.81 4.86
C GLU A 75 29.25 -10.01 3.76
N ILE A 76 30.04 -10.69 2.92
CA ILE A 76 30.55 -10.17 1.65
C ILE A 76 29.72 -10.79 0.52
N LEU A 77 28.89 -9.97 -0.12
CA LEU A 77 27.90 -10.40 -1.12
C LEU A 77 28.22 -9.94 -2.53
N THR A 78 29.09 -8.92 -2.67
CA THR A 78 29.40 -8.30 -3.96
C THR A 78 30.90 -8.31 -4.25
N ASP A 79 31.27 -8.29 -5.54
CA ASP A 79 32.69 -8.17 -5.93
C ASP A 79 33.31 -6.84 -5.47
N LEU A 80 32.49 -5.82 -5.25
CA LEU A 80 32.94 -4.52 -4.74
C LEU A 80 33.35 -4.59 -3.27
N GLN A 81 32.52 -5.23 -2.42
CA GLN A 81 32.87 -5.52 -1.04
C GLN A 81 34.12 -6.41 -0.98
N LEU A 82 34.20 -7.44 -1.84
CA LEU A 82 35.38 -8.30 -1.93
C LEU A 82 36.64 -7.52 -2.37
N SER A 83 36.50 -6.59 -3.31
CA SER A 83 37.60 -5.73 -3.75
C SER A 83 38.13 -4.86 -2.60
N ALA A 84 37.22 -4.25 -1.84
CA ALA A 84 37.58 -3.46 -0.65
C ALA A 84 38.25 -4.34 0.43
N ALA A 85 37.74 -5.56 0.64
CA ALA A 85 38.34 -6.52 1.56
C ALA A 85 39.75 -6.94 1.15
N LEU A 86 39.97 -7.19 -0.13
CA LEU A 86 41.28 -7.53 -0.67
C LEU A 86 42.28 -6.37 -0.57
N ASP A 87 41.81 -5.13 -0.71
CA ASP A 87 42.65 -3.94 -0.54
C ASP A 87 42.95 -3.67 0.94
N TYR A 88 41.96 -3.85 1.83
CA TYR A 88 42.15 -3.72 3.27
C TYR A 88 43.16 -4.73 3.82
N VAL A 89 43.03 -6.00 3.42
CA VAL A 89 43.98 -7.05 3.80
C VAL A 89 45.38 -6.76 3.26
N ARG A 90 45.49 -6.12 2.10
CA ARG A 90 46.78 -5.70 1.54
C ARG A 90 47.42 -4.56 2.33
N SER A 91 46.63 -3.61 2.83
CA SER A 91 47.12 -2.48 3.62
C SER A 91 47.37 -2.81 5.09
N HIS A 92 46.84 -3.94 5.59
CA HIS A 92 46.99 -4.39 6.99
C HIS A 92 47.66 -5.77 7.07
N PRO A 93 48.99 -5.85 6.88
CA PRO A 93 49.71 -7.12 6.81
C PRO A 93 49.93 -7.81 8.16
N LEU A 94 49.61 -7.15 9.28
CA LEU A 94 49.82 -7.62 10.66
C LEU A 94 48.55 -8.26 11.21
N GLU A 95 48.68 -9.38 11.91
CA GLU A 95 47.60 -10.03 12.66
C GLU A 95 47.66 -9.64 14.15
N PRO A 96 46.51 -9.60 14.87
CA PRO A 96 45.15 -9.83 14.37
C PRO A 96 44.58 -8.62 13.64
N LEU A 97 43.74 -8.86 12.63
CA LEU A 97 42.95 -7.80 11.98
C LEU A 97 41.83 -7.35 12.91
N ASP A 98 41.62 -6.03 13.01
CA ASP A 98 40.44 -5.48 13.68
C ASP A 98 39.19 -5.79 12.84
N ALA A 99 38.29 -6.61 13.39
CA ALA A 99 37.07 -7.03 12.72
C ALA A 99 36.10 -5.86 12.49
N ALA A 100 35.97 -4.94 13.46
CA ALA A 100 35.04 -3.81 13.34
C ALA A 100 35.53 -2.80 12.29
N ASP A 101 36.84 -2.56 12.24
CA ASP A 101 37.42 -1.69 11.20
C ASP A 101 37.35 -2.34 9.82
N PHE A 102 37.62 -3.65 9.72
CA PHE A 102 37.48 -4.42 8.48
C PHE A 102 36.04 -4.36 7.95
N GLU A 103 35.05 -4.67 8.78
CA GLU A 103 33.64 -4.68 8.40
C GLU A 103 33.18 -3.32 7.89
N ARG A 104 33.54 -2.24 8.60
CA ARG A 104 33.25 -0.87 8.18
C ARG A 104 33.93 -0.51 6.86
N ALA A 105 35.22 -0.84 6.70
CA ALA A 105 35.98 -0.52 5.48
C ALA A 105 35.47 -1.28 4.26
N CYS A 106 34.88 -2.47 4.46
CA CYS A 106 34.38 -3.34 3.42
C CYS A 106 32.88 -3.21 3.16
N GLY A 107 32.16 -2.40 3.95
CA GLY A 107 30.72 -2.24 3.82
C GLY A 107 29.94 -3.51 4.19
N VAL A 108 30.46 -4.30 5.13
CA VAL A 108 29.74 -5.45 5.69
C VAL A 108 28.53 -4.93 6.46
N GLY A 109 27.38 -5.57 6.27
CA GLY A 109 26.10 -5.13 6.86
C GLY A 109 25.47 -3.90 6.20
N VAL A 110 26.13 -3.27 5.22
CA VAL A 110 25.54 -2.15 4.46
C VAL A 110 24.60 -2.70 3.39
N CYS A 111 23.30 -2.47 3.56
CA CYS A 111 22.28 -2.74 2.56
C CYS A 111 21.90 -1.42 1.87
N VAL A 112 22.10 -1.33 0.55
CA VAL A 112 21.62 -0.19 -0.23
C VAL A 112 20.24 -0.54 -0.79
N THR A 113 19.24 0.26 -0.45
CA THR A 113 17.86 0.02 -0.89
C THR A 113 17.59 0.61 -2.28
N PRO A 114 16.59 0.11 -3.03
CA PRO A 114 16.17 0.74 -4.29
C PRO A 114 15.84 2.22 -4.15
N GLU A 115 15.18 2.62 -3.05
CA GLU A 115 14.78 4.01 -2.78
C GLU A 115 16.01 4.92 -2.61
N GLN A 116 17.07 4.44 -1.95
CA GLN A 116 18.32 5.19 -1.85
C GLN A 116 18.95 5.43 -3.23
N ILE A 117 18.89 4.44 -4.12
CA ILE A 117 19.39 4.55 -5.50
C ILE A 117 18.54 5.54 -6.28
N GLU A 118 17.21 5.46 -6.17
CA GLU A 118 16.26 6.38 -6.79
C GLU A 118 16.55 7.84 -6.40
N GLU A 119 16.66 8.12 -5.09
CA GLU A 119 16.96 9.47 -4.57
C GLU A 119 18.34 9.97 -5.02
N ALA A 120 19.36 9.10 -5.04
CA ALA A 120 20.71 9.49 -5.47
C ALA A 120 20.76 9.82 -6.97
N VAL A 121 20.03 9.06 -7.79
CA VAL A 121 19.89 9.31 -9.23
C VAL A 121 19.06 10.56 -9.48
N GLU A 122 17.96 10.76 -8.77
CA GLU A 122 17.11 11.95 -8.87
C GLU A 122 17.92 13.21 -8.53
N ALA A 123 18.71 13.16 -7.47
CA ALA A 123 19.60 14.26 -7.09
C ALA A 123 20.62 14.59 -8.20
N ALA A 124 21.24 13.58 -8.82
CA ALA A 124 22.17 13.78 -9.93
C ALA A 124 21.45 14.36 -11.16
N ILE A 125 20.26 13.85 -11.50
CA ILE A 125 19.45 14.39 -12.61
C ILE A 125 19.08 15.85 -12.35
N ARG A 126 18.73 16.20 -11.11
CA ARG A 126 18.39 17.58 -10.74
C ARG A 126 19.58 18.52 -10.90
N GLU A 127 20.79 18.09 -10.53
CA GLU A 127 22.03 18.85 -10.71
C GLU A 127 22.33 19.12 -12.20
N HIS A 128 22.04 18.16 -13.09
CA HIS A 128 22.30 18.25 -14.54
C HIS A 128 21.07 18.56 -15.40
N ARG A 129 19.93 18.94 -14.80
CA ARG A 129 18.62 18.96 -15.49
C ARG A 129 18.59 19.85 -16.73
N ALA A 130 19.22 21.02 -16.66
CA ALA A 130 19.24 21.97 -17.77
C ALA A 130 20.03 21.42 -18.98
N GLU A 131 21.19 20.82 -18.72
CA GLU A 131 22.03 20.19 -19.75
C GLU A 131 21.38 18.92 -20.30
N LEU A 132 20.74 18.11 -19.46
CA LEU A 132 19.97 16.93 -19.86
C LEU A 132 18.82 17.29 -20.79
N LEU A 133 18.04 18.35 -20.49
CA LEU A 133 16.94 18.78 -21.35
C LEU A 133 17.45 19.37 -22.68
N ALA A 134 18.58 20.07 -22.67
CA ALA A 134 19.17 20.67 -23.86
C ALA A 134 19.86 19.65 -24.79
N GLU A 135 20.65 18.73 -24.22
CA GLU A 135 21.41 17.74 -24.98
C GLU A 135 20.65 16.42 -25.20
N ARG A 136 19.54 16.21 -24.49
CA ARG A 136 18.76 14.97 -24.46
C ARG A 136 19.66 13.75 -24.30
N TYR A 137 19.56 12.77 -25.19
CA TYR A 137 20.34 11.52 -25.12
C TYR A 137 21.79 11.65 -25.61
N ARG A 138 22.23 12.86 -26.01
CA ARG A 138 23.64 13.15 -26.31
C ARG A 138 24.43 13.55 -25.06
N PHE A 139 23.75 13.78 -23.94
CA PHE A 139 24.35 14.01 -22.65
C PHE A 139 25.15 12.78 -22.19
N ASN A 140 26.27 13.00 -21.50
CA ASN A 140 27.09 11.93 -20.97
C ASN A 140 26.45 11.33 -19.70
N MET A 141 25.60 10.31 -19.88
CA MET A 141 24.95 9.60 -18.76
C MET A 141 25.93 8.98 -17.75
N GLY A 142 27.22 8.83 -18.12
CA GLY A 142 28.28 8.42 -17.21
C GLY A 142 28.50 9.39 -16.03
N LEU A 143 28.15 10.67 -16.18
CA LEU A 143 28.21 11.66 -15.10
C LEU A 143 27.18 11.32 -14.00
N LEU A 144 25.92 11.07 -14.37
CA LEU A 144 24.85 10.70 -13.44
C LEU A 144 25.21 9.41 -12.69
N MET A 145 25.69 8.40 -13.42
CA MET A 145 26.13 7.14 -12.83
C MET A 145 27.33 7.33 -11.89
N GLY A 146 28.26 8.23 -12.23
CA GLY A 146 29.44 8.55 -11.43
C GLY A 146 29.06 9.23 -10.10
N GLU A 147 28.17 10.21 -10.16
CA GLU A 147 27.67 10.93 -8.99
C GLU A 147 26.84 10.02 -8.08
N ALA A 148 25.90 9.25 -8.63
CA ALA A 148 25.11 8.28 -7.87
C ALA A 148 26.02 7.24 -7.18
N ARG A 149 27.05 6.73 -7.89
CA ARG A 149 28.04 5.81 -7.30
C ARG A 149 28.90 6.46 -6.22
N SER A 150 29.20 7.76 -6.34
CA SER A 150 29.97 8.48 -5.31
C SER A 150 29.19 8.60 -4.00
N LYS A 151 27.86 8.78 -4.08
CA LYS A 151 26.95 8.83 -2.93
C LYS A 151 26.66 7.43 -2.38
N LEU A 152 26.56 6.42 -3.24
CA LEU A 152 26.23 5.04 -2.88
C LEU A 152 27.36 4.07 -3.27
N ARG A 153 28.46 4.13 -2.51
CA ARG A 153 29.66 3.34 -2.79
C ARG A 153 29.38 1.84 -2.96
N TRP A 154 28.47 1.26 -2.18
CA TRP A 154 28.22 -0.20 -2.15
C TRP A 154 27.06 -0.66 -3.04
N ALA A 155 26.42 0.26 -3.77
CA ALA A 155 25.32 -0.08 -4.67
C ALA A 155 25.80 -0.86 -5.90
N ASP A 156 24.96 -1.78 -6.36
CA ASP A 156 25.21 -2.49 -7.61
C ASP A 156 25.16 -1.52 -8.80
N GLY A 157 26.26 -1.49 -9.57
CA GLY A 157 26.41 -0.56 -10.68
C GLY A 157 25.41 -0.80 -11.81
N LYS A 158 24.90 -2.03 -11.99
CA LYS A 158 23.87 -2.33 -12.96
C LYS A 158 22.51 -1.79 -12.51
N THR A 159 22.22 -1.87 -11.22
CA THR A 159 21.00 -1.30 -10.62
C THR A 159 20.98 0.22 -10.74
N ILE A 160 22.09 0.90 -10.39
CA ILE A 160 22.24 2.36 -10.63
C ILE A 160 22.02 2.69 -12.11
N LYS A 161 22.64 1.92 -13.01
CA LYS A 161 22.49 2.16 -14.45
C LYS A 161 21.04 2.06 -14.91
N ASN A 162 20.33 1.01 -14.47
CA ASN A 162 18.94 0.80 -14.84
C ASN A 162 18.06 1.95 -14.34
N GLU A 163 18.30 2.44 -13.12
CA GLU A 163 17.56 3.55 -12.53
C GLU A 163 17.84 4.87 -13.26
N VAL A 164 19.10 5.16 -13.60
CA VAL A 164 19.46 6.29 -14.46
C VAL A 164 18.77 6.21 -15.81
N ASP A 165 18.86 5.05 -16.48
CA ASP A 165 18.23 4.85 -17.80
C ASP A 165 16.70 5.05 -17.72
N LEU A 166 16.07 4.68 -16.60
CA LEU A 166 14.64 4.83 -16.34
C LEU A 166 14.22 6.28 -16.08
N GLN A 167 14.82 6.96 -15.10
CA GLN A 167 14.45 8.35 -14.77
C GLN A 167 14.79 9.32 -15.92
N VAL A 168 15.87 9.08 -16.65
CA VAL A 168 16.19 9.83 -17.86
C VAL A 168 15.14 9.60 -18.95
N LEU A 169 14.66 8.37 -19.11
CA LEU A 169 13.54 8.08 -20.03
C LEU A 169 12.26 8.82 -19.60
N HIS A 170 11.95 8.86 -18.30
CA HIS A 170 10.80 9.62 -17.80
C HIS A 170 10.94 11.12 -18.05
N LEU A 171 12.13 11.69 -17.83
CA LEU A 171 12.39 13.12 -18.03
C LEU A 171 12.39 13.52 -19.52
N LEU A 172 13.05 12.74 -20.37
CA LEU A 172 13.27 13.11 -21.77
C LEU A 172 12.20 12.56 -22.72
N GLY A 173 11.48 11.52 -22.33
CA GLY A 173 10.66 10.73 -23.25
C GLY A 173 11.50 9.88 -24.21
N PRO A 174 10.89 9.20 -25.20
CA PRO A 174 11.58 8.25 -26.06
C PRO A 174 12.73 8.88 -26.88
N LYS A 175 13.72 8.04 -27.23
CA LYS A 175 14.80 8.41 -28.16
C LYS A 175 14.23 8.70 -29.55
N THR A 176 14.59 9.85 -30.10
CA THR A 176 14.23 10.30 -31.45
C THR A 176 15.36 10.07 -32.45
N GLU A 177 15.11 10.21 -33.74
CA GLU A 177 16.19 10.10 -34.76
C GLU A 177 17.27 11.19 -34.60
N ALA A 178 16.88 12.40 -34.19
CA ALA A 178 17.80 13.50 -33.89
C ALA A 178 18.74 13.20 -32.70
N ASP A 179 18.35 12.28 -31.81
CA ASP A 179 19.21 11.81 -30.72
C ASP A 179 20.30 10.83 -31.20
N LEU A 180 20.12 10.21 -32.38
CA LEU A 180 21.06 9.26 -32.97
C LEU A 180 22.12 9.93 -33.86
N GLU A 181 21.93 11.22 -34.17
CA GLU A 181 22.92 12.03 -34.89
C GLU A 181 24.18 12.23 -34.02
N LYS A 182 25.33 11.87 -34.56
CA LYS A 182 26.60 11.95 -33.83
C LYS A 182 27.00 13.42 -33.63
N LYS A 183 27.31 13.81 -32.39
CA LYS A 183 28.07 15.05 -32.10
C LYS A 183 29.32 15.11 -33.03
N PRO A 184 29.67 16.27 -33.60
CA PRO A 184 30.93 16.41 -34.32
C PRO A 184 32.09 16.04 -33.38
N LYS A 185 32.90 15.06 -33.79
CA LYS A 185 33.90 14.44 -32.92
C LYS A 185 35.14 15.32 -32.77
N ALA A 186 35.56 15.57 -31.53
CA ALA A 186 36.98 15.73 -31.21
C ALA A 186 37.66 14.34 -31.25
N VAL A 187 38.82 14.26 -31.89
CA VAL A 187 39.55 13.02 -32.20
C VAL A 187 40.19 12.42 -30.95
N LYS A 188 39.97 11.11 -30.69
CA LYS A 188 41.01 10.15 -30.28
C LYS A 188 40.51 8.68 -30.29
N THR A 189 41.50 7.80 -30.26
CA THR A 189 41.67 6.47 -30.88
C THR A 189 40.94 5.27 -30.26
N ARG A 190 40.73 4.24 -31.10
CA ARG A 190 40.03 2.96 -30.89
C ARG A 190 40.94 1.87 -30.28
N PRO A 191 40.40 0.83 -29.64
CA PRO A 191 40.35 -0.50 -30.31
C PRO A 191 38.97 -1.18 -30.25
N ALA A 192 38.81 -2.25 -31.04
CA ALA A 192 37.53 -2.90 -31.42
C ALA A 192 37.38 -4.35 -30.83
N PRO A 193 36.40 -5.20 -31.24
CA PRO A 193 35.20 -5.52 -30.45
C PRO A 193 34.96 -7.05 -30.21
N ALA A 194 33.91 -7.42 -29.47
CA ALA A 194 33.32 -8.78 -29.54
C ALA A 194 31.82 -8.79 -29.17
N GLU A 195 31.04 -9.59 -29.93
CA GLU A 195 29.58 -9.74 -29.90
C GLU A 195 29.08 -10.94 -29.05
N LYS A 196 27.80 -10.83 -28.59
CA LYS A 196 26.73 -11.86 -28.34
C LYS A 196 26.97 -12.90 -27.21
N GLN A 197 26.00 -13.34 -26.40
CA GLN A 197 24.60 -13.77 -26.62
C GLN A 197 23.85 -13.93 -25.25
N LYS A 198 22.50 -13.88 -25.24
CA LYS A 198 21.62 -14.23 -24.09
C LYS A 198 21.06 -15.65 -24.23
N ALA A 199 20.87 -16.39 -23.12
CA ALA A 199 19.76 -17.31 -22.80
C ALA A 199 19.95 -17.89 -21.37
N ALA A 200 19.08 -17.58 -20.41
CA ALA A 200 17.86 -18.30 -19.98
C ALA A 200 18.14 -19.38 -18.90
N VAL A 201 17.58 -19.19 -17.70
CA VAL A 201 17.53 -20.19 -16.62
C VAL A 201 16.07 -20.36 -16.21
N VAL A 202 15.60 -21.60 -16.25
CA VAL A 202 14.31 -22.07 -15.72
C VAL A 202 14.57 -22.54 -14.30
N GLU A 203 13.73 -22.16 -13.35
CA GLU A 203 13.75 -22.73 -12.01
C GLU A 203 12.33 -23.16 -11.63
N ASN A 204 12.19 -24.45 -11.33
CA ASN A 204 10.99 -25.08 -10.80
C ASN A 204 10.94 -24.82 -9.29
N GLY A 205 9.80 -24.35 -8.79
CA GLY A 205 9.54 -24.22 -7.35
C GLY A 205 8.50 -25.24 -6.89
N GLU A 206 8.88 -26.10 -5.96
CA GLU A 206 7.95 -26.87 -5.12
C GLU A 206 7.26 -25.96 -4.10
N VAL A 207 6.05 -26.37 -3.73
CA VAL A 207 5.06 -25.58 -2.98
C VAL A 207 5.20 -25.88 -1.48
N GLY A 208 5.46 -24.83 -0.70
CA GLY A 208 5.29 -24.81 0.76
C GLY A 208 4.21 -23.80 1.15
N THR A 209 3.25 -24.25 1.95
CA THR A 209 2.10 -23.47 2.45
C THR A 209 2.54 -22.54 3.58
N GLU A 210 2.93 -21.31 3.23
CA GLU A 210 3.06 -20.18 4.15
C GLU A 210 2.41 -18.94 3.50
N THR A 211 1.71 -18.13 4.30
CA THR A 211 1.03 -16.93 3.83
C THR A 211 2.06 -15.89 3.37
N ARG A 212 2.29 -15.79 2.06
CA ARG A 212 3.25 -14.85 1.44
C ARG A 212 2.85 -13.39 1.69
N SER A 213 3.85 -12.51 1.78
CA SER A 213 3.64 -11.06 1.90
C SER A 213 2.85 -10.51 0.69
N LEU A 214 2.15 -9.38 0.86
CA LEU A 214 1.35 -8.76 -0.22
C LEU A 214 2.17 -8.56 -1.50
N LEU A 215 3.40 -8.04 -1.38
CA LEU A 215 4.26 -7.80 -2.55
C LEU A 215 4.64 -9.10 -3.26
N GLU A 216 4.86 -10.20 -2.52
CA GLU A 216 5.15 -11.51 -3.12
C GLU A 216 3.93 -12.10 -3.83
N GLN A 217 2.72 -11.90 -3.29
CA GLN A 217 1.48 -12.30 -3.95
C GLN A 217 1.24 -11.51 -5.25
N LEU A 218 1.65 -10.24 -5.28
CA LEU A 218 1.47 -9.33 -6.41
C LEU A 218 2.60 -9.39 -7.47
N ARG A 219 3.62 -10.24 -7.29
CA ARG A 219 4.61 -10.48 -8.35
C ARG A 219 3.93 -11.11 -9.57
N GLY A 220 4.22 -10.59 -10.77
CA GLY A 220 3.55 -10.97 -12.01
C GLY A 220 3.58 -12.47 -12.32
N GLU A 221 4.61 -13.18 -11.86
CA GLU A 221 4.74 -14.64 -12.00
C GLU A 221 3.70 -15.41 -11.15
N ALA A 222 3.30 -14.88 -10.00
CA ALA A 222 2.29 -15.48 -9.14
C ALA A 222 0.86 -15.31 -9.69
N LEU A 223 0.59 -14.18 -10.35
CA LEU A 223 -0.72 -13.84 -10.93
C LEU A 223 -0.88 -14.30 -12.39
N LYS A 224 0.17 -14.83 -13.02
CA LYS A 224 0.22 -15.22 -14.44
C LYS A 224 -0.14 -14.07 -15.40
N PHE A 225 0.14 -12.82 -15.01
CA PHE A 225 -0.02 -11.67 -15.88
C PHE A 225 1.08 -11.60 -16.94
N HIS A 226 0.75 -10.99 -18.08
CA HIS A 226 1.70 -10.78 -19.17
C HIS A 226 2.85 -9.85 -18.77
N LYS A 227 4.02 -10.04 -19.42
CA LYS A 227 5.12 -9.07 -19.30
C LYS A 227 4.83 -7.83 -20.16
N PRO A 228 5.31 -6.63 -19.78
CA PRO A 228 5.20 -5.43 -20.61
C PRO A 228 5.67 -5.68 -22.05
N GLY A 229 4.82 -5.31 -23.03
CA GLY A 229 5.06 -5.55 -24.46
C GLY A 229 4.63 -6.92 -24.97
N GLU A 230 4.18 -7.83 -24.10
CA GLU A 230 3.66 -9.15 -24.48
C GLU A 230 2.12 -9.24 -24.45
N ASN A 231 1.43 -8.12 -24.64
CA ASN A 231 -0.04 -8.01 -24.59
C ASN A 231 -0.73 -9.05 -25.47
N TYR A 232 -0.15 -9.33 -26.65
CA TYR A 232 -0.63 -10.29 -27.64
C TYR A 232 -0.70 -11.75 -27.16
N LYS A 233 -0.15 -12.08 -25.99
CA LYS A 233 -0.26 -13.42 -25.39
C LYS A 233 -1.48 -13.59 -24.50
N THR A 234 -2.22 -12.51 -24.24
CA THR A 234 -3.36 -12.51 -23.32
C THR A 234 -4.64 -12.96 -24.01
N GLU A 235 -5.55 -13.56 -23.24
CA GLU A 235 -6.81 -14.09 -23.77
C GLU A 235 -7.69 -12.96 -24.31
N GLY A 236 -8.26 -13.17 -25.50
CA GLY A 236 -9.14 -12.19 -26.15
C GLY A 236 -8.42 -11.00 -26.81
N TYR A 237 -7.09 -10.93 -26.72
CA TYR A 237 -6.34 -9.85 -27.35
C TYR A 237 -6.30 -10.01 -28.88
N VAL A 238 -6.62 -8.94 -29.61
CA VAL A 238 -6.65 -8.95 -31.07
C VAL A 238 -5.32 -8.44 -31.63
N VAL A 239 -4.69 -9.24 -32.49
CA VAL A 239 -3.47 -8.84 -33.21
C VAL A 239 -3.85 -8.29 -34.58
N THR A 240 -3.84 -6.97 -34.71
CA THR A 240 -4.00 -6.27 -35.99
C THR A 240 -2.66 -6.20 -36.74
N PRO A 241 -2.64 -5.82 -38.04
CA PRO A 241 -1.39 -5.62 -38.79
C PRO A 241 -0.42 -4.62 -38.13
N ASN A 242 -0.93 -3.66 -37.34
CA ASN A 242 -0.15 -2.62 -36.69
C ASN A 242 0.27 -2.98 -35.25
N THR A 243 -0.30 -4.03 -34.64
CA THR A 243 -0.08 -4.36 -33.23
C THR A 243 1.40 -4.47 -32.85
N MET A 244 2.22 -5.16 -33.65
CA MET A 244 3.64 -5.35 -33.33
C MET A 244 4.44 -4.05 -33.43
N ALA A 245 4.07 -3.16 -34.36
CA ALA A 245 4.68 -1.83 -34.48
C ALA A 245 4.28 -0.94 -33.28
N LEU A 246 3.00 -0.97 -32.88
CA LEU A 246 2.49 -0.25 -31.71
C LEU A 246 3.13 -0.74 -30.41
N LEU A 247 3.32 -2.05 -30.24
CA LEU A 247 4.01 -2.60 -29.07
C LEU A 247 5.50 -2.19 -29.03
N LYS A 248 6.16 -2.11 -30.19
CA LYS A 248 7.53 -1.60 -30.28
C LYS A 248 7.61 -0.12 -29.87
N GLN A 249 6.65 0.71 -30.31
CA GLN A 249 6.56 2.11 -29.89
C GLN A 249 6.28 2.23 -28.39
N HIS A 250 5.33 1.45 -27.89
CA HIS A 250 5.01 1.37 -26.45
C HIS A 250 6.26 1.03 -25.64
N LEU A 251 7.02 0.00 -26.00
CA LEU A 251 8.27 -0.36 -25.31
C LEU A 251 9.34 0.75 -25.38
N ALA A 252 9.37 1.52 -26.46
CA ALA A 252 10.27 2.67 -26.57
C ALA A 252 9.87 3.81 -25.62
N VAL A 253 8.57 4.01 -25.38
CA VAL A 253 8.05 5.01 -24.44
C VAL A 253 8.22 4.55 -22.99
N THR A 254 7.98 3.27 -22.70
CA THR A 254 7.92 2.75 -21.33
C THR A 254 9.21 2.13 -20.83
N GLY A 255 10.15 1.82 -21.73
CA GLY A 255 11.36 1.07 -21.38
C GLY A 255 11.08 -0.38 -20.94
N GLY A 256 9.86 -0.89 -21.20
CA GLY A 256 9.41 -2.19 -20.70
C GLY A 256 8.99 -2.18 -19.23
N GLN A 257 8.74 -1.01 -18.65
CA GLN A 257 8.26 -0.86 -17.28
C GLN A 257 6.77 -1.21 -17.13
N VAL A 258 6.38 -1.79 -15.99
CA VAL A 258 4.96 -1.96 -15.62
C VAL A 258 4.31 -0.60 -15.35
N ARG A 259 3.12 -0.36 -15.89
CA ARG A 259 2.34 0.87 -15.72
C ARG A 259 0.90 0.52 -15.40
N THR A 260 0.41 0.91 -14.23
CA THR A 260 -0.98 0.76 -13.77
C THR A 260 -1.61 2.12 -13.52
N ARG A 261 -2.91 2.15 -13.21
CA ARG A 261 -3.60 3.37 -12.80
C ARG A 261 -4.72 3.08 -11.81
N PHE A 262 -4.86 3.93 -10.81
CA PHE A 262 -6.03 4.00 -9.96
C PHE A 262 -6.87 5.21 -10.39
N PRO A 263 -8.08 4.99 -10.95
CA PRO A 263 -8.85 6.08 -11.52
C PRO A 263 -10.15 6.41 -10.77
N PRO A 264 -10.09 7.06 -9.59
CA PRO A 264 -11.29 7.42 -8.82
C PRO A 264 -11.99 8.66 -9.39
N GLU A 265 -13.32 8.73 -9.23
CA GLU A 265 -14.06 9.99 -9.44
C GLU A 265 -13.66 11.02 -8.35
N PRO A 266 -13.36 12.28 -8.72
CA PRO A 266 -12.88 13.32 -7.79
C PRO A 266 -13.97 13.84 -6.84
N ASN A 267 -15.20 13.39 -6.99
CA ASN A 267 -16.34 13.70 -6.12
C ASN A 267 -16.66 12.53 -5.15
N GLY A 268 -15.91 11.43 -5.22
CA GLY A 268 -16.23 10.16 -4.56
C GLY A 268 -15.72 10.05 -3.13
N ILE A 269 -16.41 9.26 -2.31
CA ILE A 269 -15.94 8.89 -0.96
C ILE A 269 -15.27 7.51 -1.07
N LEU A 270 -13.97 7.44 -0.81
CA LEU A 270 -13.26 6.17 -0.78
C LEU A 270 -13.71 5.32 0.42
N HIS A 271 -13.81 4.02 0.20
CA HIS A 271 -14.30 3.05 1.16
C HIS A 271 -13.42 1.80 1.15
N ILE A 272 -13.63 0.86 2.07
CA ILE A 272 -12.79 -0.33 2.19
C ILE A 272 -12.62 -1.12 0.87
N GLY A 273 -13.66 -1.21 0.03
CA GLY A 273 -13.53 -1.79 -1.31
C GLY A 273 -12.49 -1.09 -2.21
N HIS A 274 -12.32 0.23 -2.07
CA HIS A 274 -11.28 1.00 -2.75
C HIS A 274 -9.87 0.71 -2.20
N ALA A 275 -9.73 0.28 -0.94
CA ALA A 275 -8.42 -0.16 -0.44
C ALA A 275 -7.87 -1.33 -1.27
N LYS A 276 -8.73 -2.26 -1.70
CA LYS A 276 -8.35 -3.35 -2.60
C LYS A 276 -7.90 -2.81 -3.97
N ALA A 277 -8.60 -1.83 -4.51
CA ALA A 277 -8.23 -1.19 -5.78
C ALA A 277 -6.87 -0.47 -5.70
N ILE A 278 -6.62 0.26 -4.61
CA ILE A 278 -5.36 0.95 -4.33
C ILE A 278 -4.24 -0.08 -4.17
N ASN A 279 -4.40 -1.04 -3.25
CA ASN A 279 -3.40 -2.09 -3.01
C ASN A 279 -3.08 -2.88 -4.28
N PHE A 280 -4.07 -3.15 -5.13
CA PHE A 280 -3.84 -3.91 -6.34
C PHE A 280 -3.13 -3.08 -7.42
N ASN A 281 -3.58 -1.86 -7.71
CA ASN A 281 -2.95 -1.04 -8.75
C ASN A 281 -1.56 -0.55 -8.34
N PHE A 282 -1.44 0.07 -7.16
CA PHE A 282 -0.15 0.58 -6.68
C PHE A 282 0.77 -0.55 -6.21
N GLY A 283 0.22 -1.55 -5.51
CA GLY A 283 1.02 -2.69 -5.05
C GLY A 283 1.53 -3.55 -6.20
N TYR A 284 0.77 -3.74 -7.28
CA TYR A 284 1.25 -4.47 -8.46
C TYR A 284 2.38 -3.71 -9.16
N ALA A 285 2.25 -2.38 -9.31
CA ALA A 285 3.35 -1.56 -9.82
C ALA A 285 4.59 -1.70 -8.92
N LYS A 286 4.46 -1.47 -7.61
CA LYS A 286 5.56 -1.56 -6.65
C LYS A 286 6.24 -2.93 -6.64
N ALA A 287 5.46 -4.01 -6.67
CA ALA A 287 5.97 -5.38 -6.65
C ALA A 287 6.76 -5.77 -7.93
N ASN A 288 6.56 -5.04 -9.03
CA ASN A 288 7.16 -5.36 -10.34
C ASN A 288 8.04 -4.21 -10.88
N GLY A 289 8.54 -3.31 -10.02
CA GLY A 289 9.41 -2.19 -10.42
C GLY A 289 8.74 -1.20 -11.39
N GLY A 290 7.42 -1.10 -11.30
CA GLY A 290 6.57 -0.28 -12.15
C GLY A 290 6.13 1.03 -11.51
N VAL A 291 5.29 1.76 -12.24
CA VAL A 291 4.68 3.01 -11.80
C VAL A 291 3.15 2.92 -11.83
N CYS A 292 2.49 3.68 -10.96
CA CYS A 292 1.03 3.78 -10.93
C CYS A 292 0.59 5.25 -10.99
N PHE A 293 -0.31 5.55 -11.92
CA PHE A 293 -0.95 6.85 -12.06
C PHE A 293 -2.12 6.96 -11.07
N LEU A 294 -2.26 8.12 -10.42
CA LEU A 294 -3.53 8.53 -9.81
C LEU A 294 -4.25 9.41 -10.83
N ARG A 295 -5.22 8.83 -11.55
CA ARG A 295 -5.92 9.53 -12.63
C ARG A 295 -7.33 9.88 -12.23
N TYR A 296 -7.61 11.12 -11.88
CA TYR A 296 -8.97 11.53 -11.53
C TYR A 296 -9.90 11.39 -12.74
N ASP A 297 -11.02 10.69 -12.55
CA ASP A 297 -12.10 10.61 -13.52
C ASP A 297 -13.02 11.82 -13.39
N ASP A 298 -12.58 12.95 -13.93
CA ASP A 298 -13.33 14.19 -14.02
C ASP A 298 -14.08 14.31 -15.37
N THR A 299 -14.44 13.19 -16.02
CA THR A 299 -15.16 13.24 -17.30
C THR A 299 -16.52 13.92 -17.22
N ASN A 300 -17.12 13.93 -16.03
CA ASN A 300 -18.43 14.50 -15.77
C ASN A 300 -18.28 15.91 -15.18
N PRO A 301 -18.81 16.97 -15.84
CA PRO A 301 -18.80 18.31 -15.27
C PRO A 301 -19.80 18.39 -14.11
N GLU A 302 -19.31 18.15 -12.90
CA GLU A 302 -20.05 18.34 -11.65
C GLU A 302 -19.46 19.48 -10.84
N LYS A 303 -20.24 19.98 -9.86
CA LYS A 303 -19.70 20.86 -8.82
C LYS A 303 -18.82 20.01 -7.91
N GLU A 304 -17.55 19.92 -8.26
CA GLU A 304 -16.55 19.25 -7.44
C GLU A 304 -16.22 20.06 -6.20
N GLU A 305 -16.08 19.37 -5.07
CA GLU A 305 -15.59 19.95 -3.83
C GLU A 305 -14.14 19.50 -3.64
N GLU A 306 -13.21 20.46 -3.56
CA GLU A 306 -11.76 20.22 -3.41
C GLU A 306 -11.43 19.25 -2.26
N LYS A 307 -12.27 19.21 -1.22
CA LYS A 307 -12.15 18.28 -0.09
C LYS A 307 -12.10 16.80 -0.49
N TYR A 308 -12.79 16.39 -1.56
CA TYR A 308 -12.79 15.00 -2.02
C TYR A 308 -11.50 14.68 -2.76
N PHE A 309 -11.01 15.62 -3.59
CA PHE A 309 -9.73 15.50 -4.28
C PHE A 309 -8.59 15.28 -3.30
N THR A 310 -8.48 16.13 -2.28
CA THR A 310 -7.44 16.04 -1.25
C THR A 310 -7.59 14.76 -0.44
N ALA A 311 -8.80 14.40 0.00
CA ALA A 311 -9.05 13.18 0.77
C ALA A 311 -8.66 11.90 0.01
N ILE A 312 -8.93 11.81 -1.30
CA ILE A 312 -8.54 10.65 -2.12
C ILE A 312 -7.01 10.50 -2.10
N ARG A 313 -6.28 11.58 -2.38
CA ARG A 313 -4.82 11.57 -2.38
C ARG A 313 -4.26 11.20 -1.01
N GLU A 314 -4.77 11.82 0.04
CA GLU A 314 -4.38 11.53 1.42
C GLU A 314 -4.60 10.05 1.79
N MET A 315 -5.67 9.41 1.30
CA MET A 315 -5.91 7.98 1.55
C MET A 315 -4.94 7.08 0.78
N VAL A 316 -4.55 7.45 -0.45
CA VAL A 316 -3.51 6.73 -1.19
C VAL A 316 -2.17 6.82 -0.45
N GLU A 317 -1.79 8.01 -0.01
CA GLU A 317 -0.55 8.27 0.75
C GLU A 317 -0.58 7.60 2.13
N TRP A 318 -1.72 7.66 2.83
CA TRP A 318 -1.91 7.02 4.14
C TRP A 318 -1.74 5.51 4.06
N LEU A 319 -2.21 4.85 2.98
CA LEU A 319 -1.98 3.43 2.75
C LEU A 319 -0.53 3.08 2.33
N GLY A 320 0.37 4.07 2.27
CA GLY A 320 1.80 3.87 2.02
C GLY A 320 2.17 3.84 0.53
N TYR A 321 1.32 4.38 -0.34
CA TYR A 321 1.57 4.46 -1.78
C TYR A 321 1.76 5.91 -2.24
N GLN A 322 2.65 6.12 -3.20
CA GLN A 322 2.86 7.42 -3.84
C GLN A 322 2.53 7.32 -5.33
N PRO A 323 1.69 8.22 -5.87
CA PRO A 323 1.47 8.33 -7.31
C PRO A 323 2.74 8.74 -8.04
N TYR A 324 3.05 8.05 -9.13
CA TYR A 324 4.11 8.48 -10.06
C TYR A 324 3.76 9.81 -10.72
N ALA A 325 2.49 9.96 -11.10
CA ALA A 325 1.93 11.21 -11.58
C ALA A 325 0.46 11.28 -11.19
N VAL A 326 -0.02 12.51 -10.97
CA VAL A 326 -1.43 12.83 -10.80
C VAL A 326 -1.93 13.43 -12.11
N THR A 327 -2.84 12.73 -12.77
CA THR A 327 -3.41 13.13 -14.07
C THR A 327 -4.94 13.24 -13.96
N HIS A 328 -5.55 13.85 -14.96
CA HIS A 328 -7.00 14.00 -15.05
C HIS A 328 -7.48 13.52 -16.42
N ALA A 329 -8.65 12.91 -16.48
CA ALA A 329 -9.26 12.55 -17.76
C ALA A 329 -9.44 13.80 -18.66
N SER A 330 -9.75 14.95 -18.05
CA SER A 330 -9.89 16.23 -18.74
C SER A 330 -8.60 16.77 -19.36
N ASP A 331 -7.42 16.33 -18.90
CA ASP A 331 -6.13 16.67 -19.52
C ASP A 331 -6.07 16.12 -20.96
N TYR A 332 -6.92 15.15 -21.30
CA TYR A 332 -6.94 14.44 -22.59
C TYR A 332 -8.13 14.80 -23.49
N PHE A 333 -9.02 15.74 -23.11
CA PHE A 333 -10.22 16.06 -23.90
C PHE A 333 -9.93 16.45 -25.36
N ASP A 334 -8.87 17.21 -25.63
CA ASP A 334 -8.50 17.59 -27.00
C ASP A 334 -8.14 16.34 -27.86
N GLN A 335 -7.40 15.39 -27.28
CA GLN A 335 -7.01 14.15 -27.97
C GLN A 335 -8.19 13.18 -28.12
N LEU A 336 -9.02 13.06 -27.08
CA LEU A 336 -10.25 12.27 -27.10
C LEU A 336 -11.23 12.79 -28.16
N TYR A 337 -11.35 14.11 -28.33
CA TYR A 337 -12.17 14.70 -29.38
C TYR A 337 -11.61 14.40 -30.77
N THR A 338 -10.29 14.50 -30.93
CA THR A 338 -9.60 14.19 -32.18
C THR A 338 -9.82 12.74 -32.61
N TRP A 339 -9.75 11.80 -31.66
CA TRP A 339 -10.05 10.39 -31.92
C TRP A 339 -11.54 10.13 -32.18
N ALA A 340 -12.45 10.89 -31.58
CA ALA A 340 -13.87 10.78 -31.89
C ALA A 340 -14.17 11.17 -33.34
N LEU A 341 -13.54 12.25 -33.85
CA LEU A 341 -13.61 12.63 -35.26
C LEU A 341 -13.05 11.52 -36.16
N GLU A 342 -11.94 10.89 -35.77
CA GLU A 342 -11.34 9.81 -36.54
C GLU A 342 -12.23 8.57 -36.61
N LEU A 343 -12.90 8.19 -35.51
CA LEU A 343 -13.91 7.12 -35.54
C LEU A 343 -15.04 7.41 -36.51
N ILE A 344 -15.52 8.67 -36.57
CA ILE A 344 -16.56 9.06 -37.53
C ILE A 344 -16.02 8.90 -38.96
N ARG A 345 -14.80 9.38 -39.25
CA ARG A 345 -14.17 9.24 -40.60
C ARG A 345 -14.02 7.78 -41.03
N ARG A 346 -13.74 6.89 -40.09
CA ARG A 346 -13.63 5.44 -40.32
C ARG A 346 -14.99 4.74 -40.42
N GLY A 347 -16.11 5.47 -40.30
CA GLY A 347 -17.46 4.92 -40.31
C GLY A 347 -17.79 4.09 -39.06
N GLN A 348 -17.02 4.27 -37.98
CA GLN A 348 -17.13 3.52 -36.71
C GLN A 348 -17.87 4.31 -35.61
N ALA A 349 -18.32 5.54 -35.89
CA ALA A 349 -19.16 6.31 -35.01
C ALA A 349 -20.11 7.22 -35.80
N TYR A 350 -21.24 7.58 -35.20
CA TYR A 350 -22.25 8.43 -35.82
C TYR A 350 -22.98 9.27 -34.77
N VAL A 351 -23.51 10.43 -35.17
CA VAL A 351 -24.36 11.26 -34.30
C VAL A 351 -25.77 10.69 -34.28
N CYS A 352 -26.40 10.61 -33.11
CA CYS A 352 -27.72 10.05 -32.89
C CYS A 352 -28.61 11.05 -32.14
N HIS A 353 -29.90 11.09 -32.49
CA HIS A 353 -30.91 11.94 -31.83
C HIS A 353 -31.96 11.14 -31.05
N GLN A 354 -31.70 9.84 -30.82
CA GLN A 354 -32.54 9.06 -29.91
C GLN A 354 -32.38 9.58 -28.49
N LYS A 355 -33.50 9.69 -27.78
CA LYS A 355 -33.52 10.07 -26.36
C LYS A 355 -33.05 8.92 -25.48
N VAL A 356 -32.66 9.22 -24.25
CA VAL A 356 -32.17 8.23 -23.28
C VAL A 356 -33.22 7.13 -23.03
N GLU A 357 -34.49 7.49 -23.02
CA GLU A 357 -35.63 6.59 -22.82
C GLU A 357 -35.77 5.58 -23.97
N GLU A 358 -35.41 5.96 -25.19
CA GLU A 358 -35.50 5.12 -26.39
C GLU A 358 -34.32 4.15 -26.52
N ILE A 359 -33.20 4.46 -25.85
CA ILE A 359 -31.97 3.64 -25.83
C ILE A 359 -31.93 2.72 -24.59
N LYS A 360 -32.80 2.95 -23.59
CA LYS A 360 -32.90 2.13 -22.38
C LYS A 360 -33.67 0.83 -22.65
N GLY A 361 -33.17 -0.29 -22.13
CA GLY A 361 -33.86 -1.60 -22.16
C GLY A 361 -32.97 -2.73 -22.69
N HIS A 362 -33.52 -3.95 -22.71
CA HIS A 362 -32.81 -5.15 -23.18
C HIS A 362 -32.75 -5.30 -24.71
N ASN A 363 -33.54 -4.52 -25.47
CA ASN A 363 -33.54 -4.50 -26.94
C ASN A 363 -34.04 -3.14 -27.46
N PRO A 364 -33.24 -2.07 -27.32
CA PRO A 364 -33.63 -0.77 -27.87
C PRO A 364 -33.74 -0.85 -29.40
N PRO A 365 -34.73 -0.16 -30.02
CA PRO A 365 -34.82 -0.11 -31.47
C PRO A 365 -33.52 0.47 -32.07
N PRO A 366 -33.08 -0.06 -33.23
CA PRO A 366 -31.87 0.42 -33.88
C PRO A 366 -32.00 1.92 -34.18
N SER A 367 -30.92 2.67 -33.97
CA SER A 367 -30.92 4.11 -34.24
C SER A 367 -31.25 4.37 -35.71
N PRO A 368 -32.27 5.20 -36.02
CA PRO A 368 -32.56 5.64 -37.39
C PRO A 368 -31.36 6.33 -38.07
N TRP A 369 -30.44 6.87 -37.26
CA TRP A 369 -29.28 7.64 -37.72
C TRP A 369 -27.99 6.81 -37.82
N ARG A 370 -28.05 5.50 -37.59
CA ARG A 370 -26.87 4.61 -37.56
C ARG A 370 -26.09 4.59 -38.87
N ASP A 371 -26.78 4.73 -39.99
CA ASP A 371 -26.22 4.64 -41.34
C ASP A 371 -26.18 6.00 -42.05
N ARG A 372 -26.28 7.10 -41.29
CA ARG A 372 -26.14 8.45 -41.86
C ARG A 372 -24.73 8.65 -42.46
N PRO A 373 -24.58 9.47 -43.51
CA PRO A 373 -23.28 9.75 -44.12
C PRO A 373 -22.24 10.26 -43.11
N VAL A 374 -20.97 9.97 -43.39
CA VAL A 374 -19.83 10.37 -42.54
C VAL A 374 -19.76 11.88 -42.42
N GLU A 375 -19.94 12.58 -43.54
CA GLU A 375 -19.89 14.06 -43.64
C GLU A 375 -20.99 14.71 -42.79
N GLU A 376 -22.18 14.10 -42.75
CA GLU A 376 -23.29 14.55 -41.91
C GLU A 376 -22.94 14.40 -40.42
N SER A 377 -22.39 13.25 -40.02
CA SER A 377 -21.97 13.03 -38.62
C SER A 377 -20.84 13.98 -38.20
N LEU A 378 -19.87 14.27 -39.07
CA LEU A 378 -18.80 15.23 -38.79
C LEU A 378 -19.34 16.64 -38.56
N LEU A 379 -20.25 17.09 -39.43
CA LEU A 379 -20.90 18.40 -39.29
C LEU A 379 -21.68 18.49 -37.98
N LEU A 380 -22.52 17.48 -37.69
CA LEU A 380 -23.36 17.47 -36.50
C LEU A 380 -22.55 17.37 -35.21
N PHE A 381 -21.44 16.62 -35.20
CA PHE A 381 -20.60 16.50 -34.01
C PHE A 381 -19.84 17.81 -33.70
N GLU A 382 -19.39 18.53 -34.73
CA GLU A 382 -18.84 19.88 -34.55
C GLU A 382 -19.92 20.88 -34.10
N ASP A 383 -21.16 20.72 -34.57
CA ASP A 383 -22.30 21.51 -34.10
C ASP A 383 -22.68 21.20 -32.64
N MET A 384 -22.57 19.95 -32.20
CA MET A 384 -22.65 19.58 -30.78
C MET A 384 -21.57 20.28 -29.96
N ARG A 385 -20.31 20.28 -30.43
CA ARG A 385 -19.19 20.97 -29.77
C ARG A 385 -19.40 22.49 -29.68
N LYS A 386 -20.10 23.08 -30.66
CA LYS A 386 -20.46 24.51 -30.68
C LYS A 386 -21.71 24.85 -29.87
N GLY A 387 -22.29 23.88 -29.16
CA GLY A 387 -23.46 24.10 -28.30
C GLY A 387 -24.76 24.35 -29.07
N LYS A 388 -24.90 23.86 -30.30
CA LYS A 388 -26.12 24.05 -31.11
C LYS A 388 -27.28 23.10 -30.74
N PHE A 389 -27.05 22.15 -29.83
CA PHE A 389 -28.03 21.17 -29.37
C PHE A 389 -28.24 21.31 -27.86
N GLY A 390 -29.48 21.15 -27.41
CA GLY A 390 -29.79 21.01 -25.98
C GLY A 390 -29.23 19.71 -25.37
N GLU A 391 -29.18 19.65 -24.04
CA GLU A 391 -28.77 18.42 -23.35
C GLU A 391 -29.70 17.25 -23.71
N GLY A 392 -29.13 16.14 -24.17
CA GLY A 392 -29.88 14.95 -24.57
C GLY A 392 -30.51 14.99 -25.97
N GLU A 393 -30.42 16.10 -26.71
CA GLU A 393 -30.92 16.20 -28.10
C GLU A 393 -30.01 15.50 -29.12
N ALA A 394 -28.72 15.37 -28.81
CA ALA A 394 -27.75 14.71 -29.65
C ALA A 394 -26.70 13.96 -28.82
N THR A 395 -26.26 12.80 -29.32
CA THR A 395 -25.18 12.00 -28.75
C THR A 395 -24.27 11.48 -29.85
N LEU A 396 -22.98 11.33 -29.58
CA LEU A 396 -22.11 10.54 -30.46
C LEU A 396 -22.15 9.08 -29.98
N ARG A 397 -22.39 8.14 -30.88
CA ARG A 397 -22.43 6.70 -30.57
C ARG A 397 -21.39 5.94 -31.38
N MET A 398 -20.73 4.98 -30.74
CA MET A 398 -19.85 4.03 -31.40
C MET A 398 -20.69 3.02 -32.17
N LYS A 399 -20.27 2.61 -33.37
CA LYS A 399 -21.06 1.75 -34.27
C LYS A 399 -20.68 0.27 -34.09
N LEU A 400 -21.11 -0.33 -32.99
CA LEU A 400 -20.85 -1.75 -32.68
C LEU A 400 -22.00 -2.40 -31.89
N VAL A 401 -21.99 -3.72 -31.82
CA VAL A 401 -22.81 -4.49 -30.88
C VAL A 401 -21.88 -5.08 -29.84
N MET A 402 -22.13 -4.80 -28.57
CA MET A 402 -21.36 -5.35 -27.44
C MET A 402 -21.72 -6.84 -27.21
N GLU A 403 -20.88 -7.57 -26.48
CA GLU A 403 -21.10 -9.00 -26.19
C GLU A 403 -22.39 -9.28 -25.41
N ASP A 404 -22.83 -8.34 -24.57
CA ASP A 404 -24.10 -8.41 -23.83
C ASP A 404 -25.33 -8.02 -24.68
N GLY A 405 -25.13 -7.79 -25.99
CA GLY A 405 -26.17 -7.39 -26.93
C GLY A 405 -26.47 -5.88 -26.96
N LYS A 406 -25.82 -5.09 -26.09
CA LYS A 406 -26.01 -3.63 -26.08
C LYS A 406 -25.52 -3.03 -27.38
N MET A 407 -26.43 -2.37 -28.11
CA MET A 407 -26.12 -1.73 -29.38
C MET A 407 -25.62 -0.30 -29.22
N ASP A 408 -24.57 0.00 -29.98
CA ASP A 408 -24.00 1.31 -30.21
C ASP A 408 -23.83 2.16 -28.93
N PRO A 409 -22.90 1.82 -28.03
CA PRO A 409 -22.66 2.58 -26.80
C PRO A 409 -22.31 4.06 -27.08
N VAL A 410 -22.82 4.94 -26.22
CA VAL A 410 -22.60 6.39 -26.32
C VAL A 410 -21.15 6.73 -25.99
N ALA A 411 -20.48 7.47 -26.88
CA ALA A 411 -19.14 8.02 -26.69
C ALA A 411 -19.16 9.46 -26.14
N TYR A 412 -20.08 10.32 -26.59
CA TYR A 412 -20.18 11.72 -26.12
C TYR A 412 -21.62 12.14 -25.82
N ARG A 413 -21.77 13.04 -24.84
CA ARG A 413 -23.03 13.70 -24.46
C ARG A 413 -22.85 15.21 -24.39
N VAL A 414 -23.91 15.95 -24.70
CA VAL A 414 -23.97 17.40 -24.47
C VAL A 414 -24.27 17.67 -23.00
N LYS A 415 -23.49 18.55 -22.36
CA LYS A 415 -23.74 19.10 -21.02
C LYS A 415 -23.27 20.56 -20.97
N PHE A 416 -24.05 21.43 -20.35
CA PHE A 416 -23.74 22.86 -20.23
C PHE A 416 -23.25 23.27 -18.85
N THR A 417 -23.25 22.35 -17.87
CA THR A 417 -22.58 22.61 -16.59
C THR A 417 -21.10 22.91 -16.83
N PRO A 418 -20.56 24.02 -16.31
CA PRO A 418 -19.13 24.33 -16.40
C PRO A 418 -18.28 23.23 -15.76
N HIS A 419 -17.17 22.86 -16.41
CA HIS A 419 -16.25 21.87 -15.88
C HIS A 419 -15.25 22.51 -14.90
N HIS A 420 -14.94 21.84 -13.80
CA HIS A 420 -14.09 22.37 -12.73
C HIS A 420 -12.71 22.87 -13.23
N ARG A 421 -12.03 22.11 -14.11
CA ARG A 421 -10.72 22.48 -14.72
C ARG A 421 -10.82 23.27 -16.02
N THR A 422 -11.68 22.82 -16.94
CA THR A 422 -11.71 23.36 -18.31
C THR A 422 -12.75 24.46 -18.51
N GLY A 423 -13.50 24.83 -17.46
CA GLY A 423 -14.52 25.87 -17.49
C GLY A 423 -15.56 25.59 -18.57
N ASP A 424 -15.85 26.62 -19.37
CA ASP A 424 -16.81 26.56 -20.47
C ASP A 424 -16.15 26.25 -21.83
N LYS A 425 -14.89 25.76 -21.84
CA LYS A 425 -14.20 25.38 -23.10
C LYS A 425 -14.95 24.26 -23.84
N TRP A 426 -15.63 23.39 -23.10
CA TRP A 426 -16.35 22.23 -23.64
C TRP A 426 -17.81 22.24 -23.19
N CYS A 427 -18.72 21.92 -24.11
CA CYS A 427 -20.11 21.60 -23.81
C CYS A 427 -20.49 20.17 -24.26
N ILE A 428 -19.49 19.39 -24.68
CA ILE A 428 -19.61 17.96 -24.98
C ILE A 428 -18.57 17.21 -24.17
N TYR A 429 -18.97 16.10 -23.58
CA TYR A 429 -18.11 15.34 -22.68
C TYR A 429 -18.10 13.87 -23.06
N PRO A 430 -16.91 13.23 -23.10
CA PRO A 430 -16.80 11.82 -23.39
C PRO A 430 -17.34 10.98 -22.22
N THR A 431 -17.84 9.78 -22.51
CA THR A 431 -18.34 8.85 -21.49
C THR A 431 -17.20 8.02 -20.89
N TYR A 432 -17.44 7.46 -19.69
CA TYR A 432 -16.49 6.60 -18.97
C TYR A 432 -15.84 5.52 -19.86
N ASP A 433 -16.65 4.75 -20.60
CA ASP A 433 -16.16 3.63 -21.42
C ASP A 433 -15.22 4.11 -22.54
N TYR A 434 -15.53 5.27 -23.14
CA TYR A 434 -14.71 5.88 -24.17
C TYR A 434 -13.41 6.42 -23.58
N THR A 435 -13.53 7.15 -22.46
CA THR A 435 -12.42 7.89 -21.87
C THR A 435 -11.38 6.98 -21.25
N HIS A 436 -11.76 6.05 -20.35
CA HIS A 436 -10.76 5.27 -19.61
C HIS A 436 -9.94 4.37 -20.52
N CYS A 437 -10.58 3.78 -21.53
CA CYS A 437 -9.90 2.95 -22.53
C CYS A 437 -8.83 3.74 -23.30
N LEU A 438 -9.19 4.92 -23.78
CA LEU A 438 -8.29 5.74 -24.58
C LEU A 438 -7.24 6.47 -23.73
N CYS A 439 -7.57 6.89 -22.51
CA CYS A 439 -6.59 7.40 -21.57
C CYS A 439 -5.55 6.35 -21.19
N ASP A 440 -5.96 5.09 -21.01
CA ASP A 440 -5.03 4.00 -20.76
C ASP A 440 -4.08 3.78 -21.93
N SER A 441 -4.55 3.99 -23.17
CA SER A 441 -3.69 4.00 -24.37
C SER A 441 -2.69 5.16 -24.34
N ILE A 442 -3.16 6.39 -24.07
CA ILE A 442 -2.33 7.61 -24.01
C ILE A 442 -1.23 7.48 -22.95
N GLU A 443 -1.58 7.01 -21.75
CA GLU A 443 -0.65 6.86 -20.63
C GLU A 443 0.22 5.59 -20.75
N HIS A 444 0.05 4.80 -21.82
CA HIS A 444 0.74 3.54 -22.08
C HIS A 444 0.61 2.56 -20.90
N ILE A 445 -0.58 2.43 -20.34
CA ILE A 445 -0.89 1.49 -19.27
C ILE A 445 -0.66 0.06 -19.77
N THR A 446 0.11 -0.73 -19.01
CA THR A 446 0.34 -2.14 -19.35
C THR A 446 -0.75 -3.03 -18.76
N HIS A 447 -1.14 -2.74 -17.52
CA HIS A 447 -2.12 -3.51 -16.76
C HIS A 447 -3.27 -2.60 -16.31
N SER A 448 -4.35 -2.60 -17.09
CA SER A 448 -5.59 -1.91 -16.74
C SER A 448 -6.41 -2.81 -15.79
N LEU A 449 -6.22 -2.64 -14.49
CA LEU A 449 -6.89 -3.45 -13.48
C LEU A 449 -8.22 -2.77 -13.08
N CYS A 450 -9.34 -3.49 -13.21
CA CYS A 450 -10.66 -2.98 -12.85
C CYS A 450 -11.51 -4.05 -12.16
N THR A 451 -12.67 -3.68 -11.65
CA THR A 451 -13.57 -4.64 -11.02
C THR A 451 -14.39 -5.43 -12.05
N LYS A 452 -14.88 -6.61 -11.66
CA LYS A 452 -15.63 -7.55 -12.54
C LYS A 452 -16.90 -6.97 -13.17
N GLU A 453 -17.48 -5.93 -12.58
CA GLU A 453 -18.66 -5.24 -13.14
C GLU A 453 -18.39 -4.66 -14.54
N PHE A 454 -17.12 -4.51 -14.93
CA PHE A 454 -16.70 -4.02 -16.25
C PHE A 454 -16.28 -5.14 -17.21
N GLN A 455 -16.38 -6.42 -16.83
CA GLN A 455 -15.92 -7.57 -17.65
C GLN A 455 -16.60 -7.62 -19.03
N ALA A 456 -17.92 -7.43 -19.08
CA ALA A 456 -18.68 -7.41 -20.33
C ALA A 456 -18.26 -6.26 -21.28
N ARG A 457 -17.49 -5.28 -20.78
CA ARG A 457 -16.99 -4.14 -21.55
C ARG A 457 -15.60 -4.39 -22.14
N ARG A 458 -14.94 -5.50 -21.81
CA ARG A 458 -13.58 -5.80 -22.31
C ARG A 458 -13.49 -5.92 -23.82
N SER A 459 -14.49 -6.54 -24.44
CA SER A 459 -14.60 -6.60 -25.90
C SER A 459 -14.72 -5.20 -26.51
N SER A 460 -15.54 -4.32 -25.93
CA SER A 460 -15.66 -2.92 -26.38
C SER A 460 -14.38 -2.11 -26.14
N TYR A 461 -13.64 -2.43 -25.08
CA TYR A 461 -12.33 -1.82 -24.77
C TYR A 461 -11.31 -2.16 -25.86
N PHE A 462 -11.15 -3.44 -26.20
CA PHE A 462 -10.24 -3.84 -27.28
C PHE A 462 -10.70 -3.31 -28.64
N TRP A 463 -12.02 -3.37 -28.92
CA TRP A 463 -12.58 -2.82 -30.16
C TRP A 463 -12.20 -1.36 -30.35
N LEU A 464 -12.31 -0.52 -29.31
CA LEU A 464 -12.07 0.91 -29.42
C LEU A 464 -10.61 1.24 -29.77
N CYS A 465 -9.64 0.61 -29.10
CA CYS A 465 -8.23 0.80 -29.42
C CYS A 465 -7.90 0.32 -30.85
N ASN A 466 -8.44 -0.84 -31.24
CA ASN A 466 -8.19 -1.43 -32.56
C ASN A 466 -8.85 -0.62 -33.68
N ALA A 467 -10.05 -0.09 -33.46
CA ALA A 467 -10.75 0.75 -34.44
C ALA A 467 -9.99 2.04 -34.76
N LEU A 468 -9.17 2.53 -33.83
CA LEU A 468 -8.33 3.72 -33.96
C LEU A 468 -6.87 3.42 -34.34
N ASP A 469 -6.47 2.14 -34.40
CA ASP A 469 -5.08 1.71 -34.57
C ASP A 469 -4.11 2.33 -33.54
N VAL A 470 -4.54 2.42 -32.29
CA VAL A 470 -3.71 2.92 -31.17
C VAL A 470 -3.19 1.76 -30.31
N TYR A 471 -2.21 2.04 -29.44
CA TYR A 471 -1.73 1.05 -28.48
C TYR A 471 -2.92 0.52 -27.65
N CYS A 472 -3.03 -0.80 -27.49
CA CYS A 472 -4.13 -1.44 -26.79
C CYS A 472 -3.62 -2.04 -25.45
N PRO A 473 -3.94 -1.43 -24.30
CA PRO A 473 -3.65 -1.98 -22.99
C PRO A 473 -4.37 -3.32 -22.75
N VAL A 474 -3.86 -4.15 -21.83
CA VAL A 474 -4.61 -5.34 -21.40
C VAL A 474 -5.46 -4.99 -20.18
N GLN A 475 -6.77 -5.24 -20.28
CA GLN A 475 -7.69 -5.14 -19.17
C GLN A 475 -7.77 -6.46 -18.41
N TRP A 476 -7.67 -6.38 -17.08
CA TRP A 476 -7.86 -7.50 -16.17
C TRP A 476 -8.88 -7.15 -15.10
N GLU A 477 -9.79 -8.08 -14.84
CA GLU A 477 -10.84 -7.92 -13.86
C GLU A 477 -10.55 -8.65 -12.55
N TYR A 478 -10.86 -8.02 -11.43
CA TYR A 478 -10.86 -8.64 -10.10
C TYR A 478 -12.21 -8.46 -9.41
N GLY A 479 -12.52 -9.37 -8.49
CA GLY A 479 -13.74 -9.34 -7.70
C GLY A 479 -13.74 -8.17 -6.71
N ARG A 480 -14.85 -7.44 -6.67
CA ARG A 480 -15.08 -6.38 -5.68
C ARG A 480 -15.04 -6.96 -4.26
N LEU A 481 -14.49 -6.17 -3.34
CA LEU A 481 -14.54 -6.43 -1.91
C LEU A 481 -15.69 -5.64 -1.30
N ASN A 482 -16.61 -6.35 -0.65
CA ASN A 482 -17.69 -5.79 0.14
C ASN A 482 -17.60 -6.32 1.58
N LEU A 483 -18.05 -5.52 2.54
CA LEU A 483 -18.23 -5.96 3.92
C LEU A 483 -19.72 -6.03 4.26
N LEU A 484 -20.08 -6.93 5.17
CA LEU A 484 -21.41 -6.96 5.78
C LEU A 484 -21.58 -5.82 6.79
N TYR A 485 -22.83 -5.56 7.21
CA TYR A 485 -23.20 -4.54 8.21
C TYR A 485 -22.80 -3.11 7.82
N THR A 486 -22.76 -2.79 6.53
CA THR A 486 -22.34 -1.47 6.05
C THR A 486 -23.08 -1.06 4.79
N VAL A 487 -23.08 0.24 4.54
CA VAL A 487 -23.49 0.85 3.27
C VAL A 487 -22.35 1.72 2.77
N VAL A 488 -22.00 1.61 1.49
CA VAL A 488 -20.82 2.29 0.93
C VAL A 488 -21.16 3.25 -0.21
N SER A 489 -22.44 3.36 -0.58
CA SER A 489 -22.91 4.32 -1.59
C SER A 489 -22.82 5.76 -1.08
N LYS A 490 -22.19 6.67 -1.84
CA LYS A 490 -22.10 8.11 -1.53
C LYS A 490 -23.47 8.69 -1.18
N ARG A 491 -24.50 8.40 -1.99
CA ARG A 491 -25.87 8.89 -1.74
C ARG A 491 -26.41 8.43 -0.39
N LYS A 492 -26.16 7.18 0.00
CA LYS A 492 -26.65 6.63 1.29
C LYS A 492 -25.86 7.18 2.47
N ILE A 493 -24.54 7.35 2.33
CA ILE A 493 -23.70 7.98 3.37
C ILE A 493 -24.14 9.42 3.61
N ILE A 494 -24.37 10.21 2.55
CA ILE A 494 -24.90 11.58 2.69
C ILE A 494 -26.24 11.57 3.42
N GLN A 495 -27.15 10.65 3.08
CA GLN A 495 -28.42 10.51 3.81
C GLN A 495 -28.24 10.18 5.31
N LEU A 496 -27.24 9.36 5.67
CA LEU A 496 -26.93 9.08 7.09
C LEU A 496 -26.45 10.33 7.83
N VAL A 497 -25.67 11.19 7.16
CA VAL A 497 -25.19 12.46 7.72
C VAL A 497 -26.35 13.46 7.85
N GLU A 498 -27.14 13.63 6.80
CA GLU A 498 -28.29 14.55 6.77
C GLU A 498 -29.36 14.20 7.81
N THR A 499 -29.55 12.92 8.09
CA THR A 499 -30.50 12.44 9.13
C THR A 499 -29.91 12.49 10.54
N GLY A 500 -28.63 12.83 10.70
CA GLY A 500 -27.94 12.85 11.98
C GLY A 500 -27.62 11.47 12.58
N ALA A 501 -27.80 10.39 11.81
CA ALA A 501 -27.46 9.03 12.24
C ALA A 501 -25.95 8.87 12.49
N VAL A 502 -25.15 9.54 11.66
CA VAL A 502 -23.69 9.65 11.80
C VAL A 502 -23.28 11.11 11.79
N ARG A 503 -22.15 11.44 12.44
CA ARG A 503 -21.70 12.83 12.58
C ARG A 503 -21.27 13.44 11.25
N ASP A 504 -20.47 12.71 10.50
CA ASP A 504 -19.99 13.07 9.17
C ASP A 504 -19.56 11.80 8.40
N TRP A 505 -19.06 11.94 7.17
CA TRP A 505 -18.59 10.82 6.34
C TRP A 505 -17.31 10.15 6.85
N ASP A 506 -16.65 10.73 7.86
CA ASP A 506 -15.52 10.16 8.59
C ASP A 506 -15.91 9.56 9.96
N ASP A 507 -17.21 9.45 10.28
CA ASP A 507 -17.68 8.84 11.52
C ASP A 507 -17.16 7.40 11.66
N PRO A 508 -16.48 7.03 12.77
CA PRO A 508 -15.85 5.72 12.96
C PRO A 508 -16.74 4.47 12.79
N ARG A 509 -18.06 4.63 12.72
CA ARG A 509 -19.00 3.54 12.45
C ARG A 509 -19.15 3.23 10.95
N LEU A 510 -18.69 4.13 10.08
CA LEU A 510 -18.67 3.93 8.64
C LEU A 510 -17.43 3.15 8.19
N PHE A 511 -17.51 2.56 6.99
CA PHE A 511 -16.40 1.86 6.34
C PHE A 511 -15.80 2.66 5.17
N THR A 512 -15.89 3.99 5.25
CA THR A 512 -15.09 4.90 4.42
C THR A 512 -13.63 4.80 4.87
N LEU A 513 -12.65 5.03 3.98
CA LEU A 513 -11.24 4.93 4.39
C LEU A 513 -10.88 5.97 5.44
N THR A 514 -11.41 7.19 5.31
CA THR A 514 -11.21 8.25 6.28
C THR A 514 -11.86 7.92 7.63
N ALA A 515 -13.04 7.28 7.65
CA ALA A 515 -13.64 6.79 8.88
C ALA A 515 -12.81 5.70 9.56
N LEU A 516 -12.27 4.75 8.80
CA LEU A 516 -11.40 3.71 9.35
C LEU A 516 -10.09 4.29 9.92
N ARG A 517 -9.53 5.31 9.25
CA ARG A 517 -8.39 6.08 9.77
C ARG A 517 -8.74 6.79 11.07
N ARG A 518 -9.89 7.49 11.14
CA ARG A 518 -10.37 8.20 12.34
C ARG A 518 -10.75 7.25 13.49
N ARG A 519 -11.26 6.06 13.19
CA ARG A 519 -11.48 4.96 14.13
C ARG A 519 -10.16 4.49 14.77
N GLY A 520 -9.04 4.71 14.09
CA GLY A 520 -7.70 4.37 14.57
C GLY A 520 -7.10 3.13 13.93
N PHE A 521 -7.62 2.66 12.79
CA PHE A 521 -7.03 1.52 12.10
C PHE A 521 -5.65 1.94 11.56
N PRO A 522 -4.61 1.11 11.71
CA PRO A 522 -3.32 1.38 11.07
C PRO A 522 -3.40 1.00 9.57
N PRO A 523 -2.72 1.73 8.67
CA PRO A 523 -2.76 1.44 7.24
C PRO A 523 -2.21 0.04 6.92
N GLU A 524 -1.23 -0.45 7.68
CA GLU A 524 -0.68 -1.79 7.56
C GLU A 524 -1.75 -2.87 7.77
N ALA A 525 -2.70 -2.66 8.69
CA ALA A 525 -3.78 -3.62 8.90
C ALA A 525 -4.74 -3.69 7.70
N ILE A 526 -5.04 -2.55 7.06
CA ILE A 526 -5.86 -2.51 5.84
C ILE A 526 -5.15 -3.24 4.69
N ASN A 527 -3.85 -2.99 4.52
CA ASN A 527 -3.04 -3.63 3.48
C ASN A 527 -2.90 -5.14 3.72
N ASN A 528 -2.66 -5.55 4.96
CA ASN A 528 -2.62 -6.96 5.38
C ASN A 528 -3.96 -7.67 5.15
N PHE A 529 -5.08 -6.98 5.43
CA PHE A 529 -6.41 -7.51 5.14
C PHE A 529 -6.61 -7.72 3.63
N CYS A 530 -6.22 -6.75 2.79
CA CYS A 530 -6.28 -6.90 1.34
C CYS A 530 -5.41 -8.07 0.84
N ALA A 531 -4.22 -8.26 1.45
CA ALA A 531 -3.34 -9.39 1.15
C ALA A 531 -3.95 -10.75 1.53
N ARG A 532 -4.68 -10.83 2.65
CA ARG A 532 -5.35 -12.05 3.09
C ARG A 532 -6.54 -12.40 2.22
N VAL A 533 -7.33 -11.40 1.82
CA VAL A 533 -8.44 -11.58 0.89
C VAL A 533 -7.93 -12.05 -0.48
N GLY A 534 -6.77 -11.54 -0.90
CA GLY A 534 -6.11 -11.92 -2.14
C GLY A 534 -6.83 -11.39 -3.39
N VAL A 535 -6.29 -11.80 -4.54
CA VAL A 535 -6.76 -11.39 -5.87
C VAL A 535 -7.45 -12.57 -6.52
N THR A 536 -8.78 -12.54 -6.51
CA THR A 536 -9.63 -13.50 -7.21
C THR A 536 -10.63 -12.76 -8.08
N VAL A 537 -11.17 -13.44 -9.09
CA VAL A 537 -12.22 -12.90 -9.98
C VAL A 537 -13.61 -12.95 -9.31
N ALA A 538 -13.79 -13.79 -8.28
CA ALA A 538 -15.04 -13.89 -7.55
C ALA A 538 -15.27 -12.67 -6.65
N GLN A 539 -16.50 -12.15 -6.62
CA GLN A 539 -16.88 -11.14 -5.64
C GLN A 539 -16.74 -11.74 -4.23
N ALA A 540 -16.16 -10.95 -3.32
CA ALA A 540 -15.89 -11.37 -1.96
C ALA A 540 -16.67 -10.47 -0.99
N THR A 541 -17.62 -11.07 -0.29
CA THR A 541 -18.31 -10.44 0.85
C THR A 541 -17.72 -11.02 2.12
N MET A 542 -17.20 -10.16 3.00
CA MET A 542 -16.50 -10.55 4.22
C MET A 542 -17.17 -9.97 5.46
N GLU A 543 -17.00 -10.64 6.58
CA GLU A 543 -17.45 -10.12 7.87
C GLU A 543 -16.43 -9.10 8.44
N PRO A 544 -16.88 -7.99 9.06
CA PRO A 544 -15.97 -6.97 9.60
C PRO A 544 -14.94 -7.47 10.62
N HIS A 545 -15.26 -8.52 11.39
CA HIS A 545 -14.37 -9.03 12.43
C HIS A 545 -13.04 -9.56 11.87
N LEU A 546 -13.01 -10.01 10.61
CA LEU A 546 -11.79 -10.43 9.91
C LEU A 546 -10.82 -9.27 9.67
N LEU A 547 -11.36 -8.08 9.34
CA LEU A 547 -10.57 -6.86 9.23
C LEU A 547 -10.05 -6.43 10.61
N GLU A 548 -10.92 -6.47 11.62
CA GLU A 548 -10.58 -6.17 13.01
C GLU A 548 -9.52 -7.11 13.59
N ALA A 549 -9.44 -8.35 13.11
CA ALA A 549 -8.36 -9.28 13.46
C ALA A 549 -7.00 -8.78 12.97
N CYS A 550 -6.90 -8.33 11.70
CA CYS A 550 -5.69 -7.71 11.17
C CYS A 550 -5.29 -6.46 11.96
N VAL A 551 -6.28 -5.65 12.39
CA VAL A 551 -6.05 -4.46 13.21
C VAL A 551 -5.47 -4.85 14.58
N ARG A 552 -6.04 -5.86 15.24
CA ARG A 552 -5.55 -6.35 16.54
C ARG A 552 -4.11 -6.83 16.46
N GLU A 553 -3.75 -7.57 15.42
CA GLU A 553 -2.39 -8.09 15.23
C GLU A 553 -1.38 -6.95 15.10
N VAL A 554 -1.63 -5.96 14.24
CA VAL A 554 -0.74 -4.81 14.04
C VAL A 554 -0.64 -3.97 15.32
N LEU A 555 -1.77 -3.64 15.95
CA LEU A 555 -1.77 -2.80 17.14
C LEU A 555 -1.15 -3.49 18.35
N ASN A 556 -1.19 -4.82 18.45
CA ASN A 556 -0.51 -5.54 19.52
C ASN A 556 1.01 -5.32 19.48
N GLU A 557 1.58 -5.19 18.28
CA GLU A 557 3.01 -4.93 18.09
C GLU A 557 3.34 -3.44 18.13
N GLN A 558 2.46 -2.57 17.64
CA GLN A 558 2.78 -1.15 17.43
C GLN A 558 2.26 -0.20 18.51
N ALA A 559 1.13 -0.50 19.16
CA ALA A 559 0.51 0.42 20.12
C ALA A 559 1.16 0.28 21.52
N PRO A 560 1.71 1.36 22.11
CA PRO A 560 2.17 1.35 23.49
C PRO A 560 1.00 1.14 24.45
N ARG A 561 1.31 0.59 25.63
CA ARG A 561 0.34 0.33 26.69
C ARG A 561 0.20 1.57 27.56
N ALA A 562 -1.03 1.87 27.95
CA ALA A 562 -1.37 2.86 28.96
C ALA A 562 -2.50 2.30 29.82
N MET A 563 -2.58 2.72 31.08
CA MET A 563 -3.72 2.43 31.94
C MET A 563 -4.76 3.54 31.81
N ALA A 564 -6.00 3.14 31.60
CA ALA A 564 -7.15 4.03 31.57
C ALA A 564 -8.34 3.36 32.25
N VAL A 565 -9.19 4.14 32.88
CA VAL A 565 -10.40 3.72 33.57
C VAL A 565 -11.58 4.45 32.96
N LEU A 566 -12.54 3.71 32.39
CA LEU A 566 -13.69 4.31 31.71
C LEU A 566 -14.79 4.73 32.69
N GLU A 567 -15.09 3.86 33.66
CA GLU A 567 -16.08 4.11 34.71
C GLU A 567 -15.36 4.16 36.06
N PRO A 568 -14.83 5.33 36.48
CA PRO A 568 -13.93 5.40 37.61
C PRO A 568 -14.64 5.22 38.96
N LEU A 569 -14.17 4.25 39.74
CA LEU A 569 -14.45 4.09 41.15
C LEU A 569 -13.23 4.51 41.97
N LYS A 570 -13.42 5.47 42.88
CA LYS A 570 -12.36 5.98 43.76
C LYS A 570 -11.99 4.92 44.80
N VAL A 571 -10.70 4.74 45.02
CA VAL A 571 -10.14 3.83 46.03
C VAL A 571 -9.12 4.59 46.88
N THR A 572 -9.27 4.52 48.19
CA THR A 572 -8.38 5.12 49.18
C THR A 572 -7.65 4.03 49.97
N ILE A 573 -6.33 4.02 49.88
CA ILE A 573 -5.45 3.08 50.58
C ILE A 573 -5.14 3.64 51.96
N THR A 574 -5.70 3.05 53.02
CA THR A 574 -5.63 3.57 54.38
C THR A 574 -4.26 3.34 55.04
N ASN A 575 -3.53 2.31 54.62
CA ASN A 575 -2.21 1.94 55.15
C ASN A 575 -1.09 2.10 54.08
N PHE A 576 -1.15 3.19 53.30
CA PHE A 576 -0.20 3.42 52.20
C PHE A 576 1.27 3.35 52.69
N PRO A 577 2.17 2.64 51.98
CA PRO A 577 3.45 2.19 52.53
C PRO A 577 4.54 3.27 52.57
N ALA A 578 4.30 4.46 52.02
CA ALA A 578 5.28 5.54 51.89
C ALA A 578 4.68 6.91 52.24
N SER A 579 5.54 7.86 52.61
CA SER A 579 5.11 9.25 52.88
C SER A 579 4.97 10.11 51.61
N LYS A 580 5.43 9.60 50.46
CA LYS A 580 5.38 10.26 49.15
C LYS A 580 4.90 9.28 48.08
N ALA A 581 4.47 9.80 46.94
CA ALA A 581 4.13 9.00 45.77
C ALA A 581 5.29 8.08 45.35
N LEU A 582 4.98 6.85 44.97
CA LEU A 582 5.92 5.89 44.43
C LEU A 582 5.88 5.95 42.90
N GLU A 583 7.03 5.98 42.24
CA GLU A 583 7.07 5.86 40.78
C GLU A 583 6.99 4.39 40.38
N VAL A 584 5.96 4.04 39.60
CA VAL A 584 5.80 2.71 39.02
C VAL A 584 6.27 2.75 37.57
N LEU A 585 7.22 1.90 37.22
CA LEU A 585 7.67 1.72 35.85
C LEU A 585 6.73 0.74 35.14
N VAL A 586 6.13 1.19 34.05
CA VAL A 586 5.21 0.42 33.22
C VAL A 586 5.87 0.21 31.86
N PRO A 587 6.04 -1.04 31.39
CA PRO A 587 6.62 -1.30 30.09
C PRO A 587 5.67 -0.83 28.98
N ASN A 588 6.20 -0.08 28.00
CA ASN A 588 5.42 0.37 26.85
C ASN A 588 4.92 -0.83 26.01
N PHE A 589 5.73 -1.89 25.93
CA PHE A 589 5.44 -3.12 25.19
C PHE A 589 5.77 -4.34 26.06
N PRO A 590 4.78 -5.00 26.69
CA PRO A 590 5.03 -6.11 27.62
C PRO A 590 5.74 -7.33 27.02
N ALA A 591 5.63 -7.54 25.70
CA ALA A 591 6.32 -8.62 25.01
C ALA A 591 7.79 -8.28 24.70
N ASP A 592 8.18 -7.01 24.77
CA ASP A 592 9.51 -6.52 24.46
C ASP A 592 9.81 -5.25 25.26
N GLU A 593 10.32 -5.44 26.48
CA GLU A 593 10.67 -4.37 27.41
C GLU A 593 11.81 -3.47 26.91
N SER A 594 12.57 -3.89 25.87
CA SER A 594 13.63 -3.07 25.29
C SER A 594 13.11 -1.79 24.63
N ARG A 595 11.80 -1.76 24.31
CA ARG A 595 11.10 -0.63 23.68
C ARG A 595 10.64 0.45 24.67
N GLY A 596 11.19 0.40 25.88
CA GLY A 596 11.10 1.46 26.86
C GLY A 596 9.93 1.33 27.83
N PHE A 597 9.94 2.26 28.78
CA PHE A 597 9.02 2.32 29.90
C PHE A 597 8.49 3.74 30.04
N HIS A 598 7.31 3.88 30.62
CA HIS A 598 6.81 5.14 31.15
C HIS A 598 6.61 5.02 32.66
N LYS A 599 6.55 6.17 33.32
CA LYS A 599 6.37 6.27 34.77
C LYS A 599 4.92 6.63 35.06
N VAL A 600 4.31 5.93 36.01
CA VAL A 600 2.99 6.22 36.54
C VAL A 600 3.10 6.46 38.04
N PRO A 601 2.59 7.57 38.59
CA PRO A 601 2.61 7.81 40.03
C PRO A 601 1.67 6.83 40.74
N PHE A 602 2.08 6.29 41.88
CA PHE A 602 1.24 5.49 42.78
C PHE A 602 1.09 6.25 44.10
N GLN A 603 -0.15 6.58 44.45
CA GLN A 603 -0.50 7.40 45.61
C GLN A 603 -1.57 6.73 46.49
N PRO A 604 -1.87 7.27 47.68
CA PRO A 604 -2.94 6.75 48.52
C PRO A 604 -4.32 6.72 47.83
N THR A 605 -4.57 7.64 46.89
CA THR A 605 -5.80 7.66 46.10
C THR A 605 -5.52 7.15 44.69
N VAL A 606 -6.25 6.11 44.30
CA VAL A 606 -6.24 5.53 42.95
C VAL A 606 -7.67 5.37 42.46
N TYR A 607 -7.83 5.19 41.16
CA TYR A 607 -9.10 4.89 40.51
C TYR A 607 -9.00 3.55 39.79
N ILE A 608 -10.05 2.75 39.88
CA ILE A 608 -10.22 1.46 39.20
C ILE A 608 -11.54 1.45 38.45
N GLU A 609 -11.77 0.48 37.56
CA GLU A 609 -13.09 0.30 36.95
C GLU A 609 -14.15 -0.03 38.00
N GLU A 610 -15.31 0.61 37.91
CA GLU A 610 -16.49 0.30 38.72
C GLU A 610 -16.84 -1.20 38.58
N THR A 611 -16.67 -1.78 37.39
CA THR A 611 -16.91 -3.21 37.11
C THR A 611 -15.88 -4.17 37.70
N ASP A 612 -14.78 -3.67 38.29
CA ASP A 612 -13.78 -4.47 39.01
C ASP A 612 -14.02 -4.54 40.52
N PHE A 613 -15.11 -3.94 41.01
CA PHE A 613 -15.64 -4.17 42.34
C PHE A 613 -17.07 -4.76 42.29
N ARG A 614 -17.35 -5.74 43.16
CA ARG A 614 -18.70 -6.24 43.42
C ARG A 614 -18.87 -6.58 44.90
N GLU A 615 -20.03 -6.28 45.46
CA GLU A 615 -20.40 -6.73 46.81
C GLU A 615 -20.77 -8.21 46.82
N GLU A 616 -21.53 -8.65 45.82
CA GLU A 616 -21.93 -10.04 45.63
C GLU A 616 -21.14 -10.69 44.49
N VAL A 617 -20.54 -11.85 44.78
CA VAL A 617 -19.62 -12.54 43.88
C VAL A 617 -20.33 -13.70 43.18
N ASP A 618 -20.53 -13.56 41.88
CA ASP A 618 -20.98 -14.67 41.04
C ASP A 618 -19.87 -15.69 40.76
N LYS A 619 -20.26 -16.92 40.42
CA LYS A 619 -19.34 -17.99 40.04
C LYS A 619 -18.51 -17.57 38.82
N GLY A 620 -17.21 -17.30 39.04
CA GLY A 620 -16.25 -16.91 38.00
C GLY A 620 -15.70 -15.49 38.12
N TYR A 621 -16.24 -14.67 39.02
CA TYR A 621 -15.71 -13.33 39.29
C TYR A 621 -14.43 -13.39 40.15
N LYS A 622 -13.33 -12.84 39.63
CA LYS A 622 -11.96 -12.95 40.21
C LYS A 622 -11.38 -11.63 40.72
N ARG A 623 -12.11 -10.52 40.58
CA ARG A 623 -11.63 -9.16 40.93
C ARG A 623 -12.05 -8.79 42.35
N LEU A 624 -12.03 -7.50 42.70
CA LEU A 624 -12.19 -7.05 44.08
C LEU A 624 -13.61 -7.29 44.59
N ALA A 625 -13.71 -7.86 45.79
CA ALA A 625 -14.96 -8.00 46.54
C ALA A 625 -14.65 -8.08 48.05
N PRO A 626 -15.63 -7.90 48.94
CA PRO A 626 -15.43 -8.16 50.37
C PRO A 626 -14.86 -9.57 50.61
N GLY A 627 -13.72 -9.65 51.31
CA GLY A 627 -13.01 -10.92 51.54
C GLY A 627 -12.26 -11.51 50.33
N GLN A 628 -12.26 -10.84 49.17
CA GLN A 628 -11.53 -11.26 47.97
C GLN A 628 -10.58 -10.15 47.49
N PRO A 629 -9.27 -10.25 47.82
CA PRO A 629 -8.29 -9.24 47.40
C PRO A 629 -7.94 -9.32 45.92
N VAL A 630 -7.40 -8.22 45.37
CA VAL A 630 -6.96 -8.12 43.97
C VAL A 630 -5.59 -7.46 43.87
N GLY A 631 -4.79 -7.88 42.88
CA GLY A 631 -3.50 -7.23 42.61
C GLY A 631 -3.67 -5.96 41.77
N LEU A 632 -2.88 -4.93 42.06
CA LEU A 632 -2.75 -3.75 41.19
C LEU A 632 -1.57 -3.96 40.24
N ARG A 633 -1.82 -3.89 38.92
CA ARG A 633 -0.78 -4.11 37.90
C ARG A 633 0.43 -3.21 38.10
N HIS A 634 1.63 -3.75 37.86
CA HIS A 634 2.93 -3.08 37.92
C HIS A 634 3.39 -2.56 39.29
N THR A 635 2.49 -2.33 40.25
CA THR A 635 2.83 -1.76 41.57
C THR A 635 3.60 -2.71 42.50
N GLY A 636 3.38 -4.03 42.36
CA GLY A 636 3.84 -5.02 43.35
C GLY A 636 3.00 -5.06 44.64
N TYR A 637 1.77 -4.53 44.63
CA TYR A 637 0.85 -4.53 45.77
C TYR A 637 -0.47 -5.24 45.47
N VAL A 638 -1.05 -5.82 46.52
CA VAL A 638 -2.38 -6.44 46.55
C VAL A 638 -3.26 -5.62 47.48
N ILE A 639 -4.48 -5.27 47.05
CA ILE A 639 -5.44 -4.52 47.85
C ILE A 639 -6.60 -5.39 48.34
N ALA A 640 -7.11 -5.08 49.53
CA ALA A 640 -8.26 -5.75 50.16
C ALA A 640 -9.25 -4.74 50.72
N VAL A 641 -10.55 -4.97 50.51
CA VAL A 641 -11.62 -4.07 50.97
C VAL A 641 -11.70 -4.05 52.49
N GLN A 642 -11.65 -2.86 53.07
CA GLN A 642 -11.97 -2.62 54.48
C GLN A 642 -13.36 -2.04 54.65
N ASN A 643 -13.73 -1.06 53.81
CA ASN A 643 -14.98 -0.35 53.92
C ASN A 643 -15.52 0.02 52.53
N VAL A 644 -16.84 0.07 52.41
CA VAL A 644 -17.56 0.40 51.18
C VAL A 644 -18.40 1.63 51.46
N ILE A 645 -18.05 2.75 50.82
CA ILE A 645 -18.75 4.02 50.99
C ILE A 645 -19.78 4.17 49.88
N LYS A 646 -21.02 4.42 50.29
CA LYS A 646 -22.18 4.57 49.40
C LYS A 646 -22.76 5.97 49.50
N ASP A 647 -23.35 6.44 48.41
CA ASP A 647 -24.17 7.65 48.42
C ASP A 647 -25.58 7.39 48.96
N ALA A 648 -26.41 8.44 48.99
CA ALA A 648 -27.79 8.36 49.45
C ALA A 648 -28.70 7.45 48.60
N SER A 649 -28.30 7.13 47.36
CA SER A 649 -29.02 6.21 46.47
C SER A 649 -28.59 4.74 46.65
N GLY A 650 -27.56 4.49 47.47
CA GLY A 650 -26.97 3.18 47.68
C GLY A 650 -25.93 2.81 46.62
N ARG A 651 -25.55 3.73 45.73
CA ARG A 651 -24.45 3.51 44.77
C ARG A 651 -23.11 3.62 45.47
N VAL A 652 -22.19 2.71 45.15
CA VAL A 652 -20.83 2.73 45.68
C VAL A 652 -20.04 3.86 45.03
N ILE A 653 -19.51 4.77 45.84
CA ILE A 653 -18.78 5.96 45.38
C ILE A 653 -17.29 5.92 45.73
N GLU A 654 -16.92 5.20 46.79
CA GLU A 654 -15.54 5.07 47.23
C GLU A 654 -15.31 3.75 47.98
N LEU A 655 -14.13 3.17 47.83
CA LEU A 655 -13.67 2.03 48.61
C LEU A 655 -12.50 2.44 49.49
N GLU A 656 -12.53 2.07 50.77
CA GLU A 656 -11.35 2.11 51.62
C GLU A 656 -10.73 0.72 51.64
N VAL A 657 -9.44 0.63 51.33
CA VAL A 657 -8.72 -0.63 51.20
C VAL A 657 -7.44 -0.61 52.00
N THR A 658 -6.98 -1.79 52.42
CA THR A 658 -5.56 -1.98 52.77
C THR A 658 -4.77 -2.41 51.54
N CYS A 659 -3.48 -2.15 51.56
CA CYS A 659 -2.52 -2.74 50.63
C CYS A 659 -1.47 -3.58 51.37
N THR A 660 -1.03 -4.65 50.73
CA THR A 660 0.05 -5.54 51.20
C THR A 660 0.98 -5.82 50.01
N LYS A 661 2.30 -5.87 50.24
CA LYS A 661 3.24 -6.24 49.17
C LYS A 661 2.95 -7.65 48.65
N SER A 662 3.03 -7.84 47.33
CA SER A 662 2.64 -9.09 46.66
C SER A 662 3.51 -10.31 47.02
N ASP A 663 4.71 -10.11 47.56
CA ASP A 663 5.60 -11.17 48.06
C ASP A 663 5.16 -11.72 49.43
N VAL A 664 4.43 -10.92 50.21
CA VAL A 664 3.89 -11.30 51.54
C VAL A 664 2.41 -11.68 51.45
N ALA A 665 1.66 -11.05 50.54
CA ALA A 665 0.23 -11.30 50.39
C ALA A 665 -0.08 -12.69 49.83
N GLU A 666 -1.25 -13.23 50.19
CA GLU A 666 -1.79 -14.39 49.48
C GLU A 666 -1.97 -14.04 47.99
N LYS A 667 -1.57 -14.96 47.11
CA LYS A 667 -1.56 -14.72 45.67
C LYS A 667 -2.98 -14.38 45.18
N PRO A 668 -3.23 -13.17 44.63
CA PRO A 668 -4.57 -12.76 44.23
C PRO A 668 -5.04 -13.55 43.00
N LYS A 669 -6.36 -13.67 42.86
CA LYS A 669 -6.99 -14.39 41.73
C LYS A 669 -6.87 -13.62 40.40
N ALA A 670 -6.66 -12.31 40.44
CA ALA A 670 -6.52 -11.44 39.27
C ALA A 670 -5.68 -10.19 39.59
N PHE A 671 -5.21 -9.55 38.52
CA PHE A 671 -4.57 -8.23 38.55
C PHE A 671 -5.36 -7.26 37.66
N ILE A 672 -5.73 -6.11 38.22
CA ILE A 672 -6.51 -5.05 37.55
C ILE A 672 -5.62 -3.84 37.25
N HIS A 673 -6.01 -3.09 36.21
CA HIS A 673 -5.42 -1.79 35.93
C HIS A 673 -5.98 -0.74 36.91
N TRP A 674 -5.27 0.37 37.02
CA TRP A 674 -5.58 1.47 37.91
C TRP A 674 -4.94 2.74 37.37
N VAL A 675 -5.41 3.90 37.82
CA VAL A 675 -4.77 5.18 37.54
C VAL A 675 -4.68 6.02 38.81
N SER A 676 -3.67 6.87 38.91
CA SER A 676 -3.50 7.85 39.99
C SER A 676 -2.93 9.13 39.38
N GLU A 677 -3.28 10.28 39.97
CA GLU A 677 -3.14 11.61 39.33
C GLU A 677 -3.53 11.60 37.84
N PRO A 678 -4.71 11.05 37.47
CA PRO A 678 -5.05 10.85 36.07
C PRO A 678 -5.41 12.14 35.35
N LEU A 679 -5.34 12.09 34.02
CA LEU A 679 -5.90 13.08 33.12
C LEU A 679 -7.35 12.72 32.78
N PRO A 680 -8.29 13.68 32.81
CA PRO A 680 -9.66 13.45 32.36
C PRO A 680 -9.71 13.36 30.82
N CYS A 681 -10.53 12.45 30.29
CA CYS A 681 -10.74 12.31 28.86
C CYS A 681 -12.15 11.85 28.51
N GLU A 682 -12.58 12.18 27.28
CA GLU A 682 -13.77 11.59 26.65
C GLU A 682 -13.36 10.31 25.93
N VAL A 683 -14.14 9.24 26.09
CA VAL A 683 -13.96 7.98 25.35
C VAL A 683 -15.23 7.65 24.59
N ARG A 684 -15.11 7.42 23.28
CA ARG A 684 -16.20 7.06 22.38
C ARG A 684 -16.14 5.58 22.07
N LEU A 685 -17.15 4.85 22.53
CA LEU A 685 -17.28 3.40 22.33
C LEU A 685 -18.25 3.15 21.18
N TYR A 686 -17.74 2.62 20.07
CA TYR A 686 -18.53 2.32 18.89
C TYR A 686 -18.93 0.85 18.83
N GLU A 687 -20.15 0.58 18.38
CA GLU A 687 -20.67 -0.74 17.99
C GLU A 687 -21.10 -0.72 16.51
N ARG A 688 -21.59 -1.84 15.98
CA ARG A 688 -22.06 -1.93 14.57
C ARG A 688 -23.18 -0.90 14.33
N LEU A 689 -23.10 -0.19 13.20
CA LEU A 689 -24.09 0.84 12.82
C LEU A 689 -25.44 0.23 12.45
N PHE A 690 -25.42 -0.94 11.80
CA PHE A 690 -26.59 -1.65 11.32
C PHE A 690 -26.80 -2.93 12.12
N LEU A 691 -28.07 -3.29 12.35
CA LEU A 691 -28.44 -4.52 13.08
C LEU A 691 -28.29 -5.76 12.19
N HIS A 692 -28.60 -5.65 10.90
CA HIS A 692 -28.59 -6.78 9.97
C HIS A 692 -27.32 -6.84 9.09
N LYS A 693 -27.02 -8.05 8.61
CA LYS A 693 -25.85 -8.32 7.74
C LYS A 693 -25.96 -7.56 6.42
N ASN A 694 -27.17 -7.51 5.85
CA ASN A 694 -27.45 -6.85 4.58
C ASN A 694 -28.48 -5.73 4.77
N PRO A 695 -28.07 -4.55 5.28
CA PRO A 695 -29.00 -3.44 5.56
C PRO A 695 -29.71 -2.90 4.32
N GLU A 696 -29.20 -3.20 3.12
CA GLU A 696 -29.78 -2.78 1.84
C GLU A 696 -30.78 -3.79 1.27
N ASP A 697 -30.87 -5.00 1.83
CA ASP A 697 -31.76 -6.06 1.33
C ASP A 697 -33.20 -5.81 1.80
N PRO A 698 -34.16 -5.56 0.89
CA PRO A 698 -35.55 -5.33 1.27
C PRO A 698 -36.23 -6.54 1.93
N SER A 699 -35.67 -7.75 1.79
CA SER A 699 -36.17 -8.95 2.44
C SER A 699 -35.77 -9.04 3.92
N GLU A 700 -34.59 -8.53 4.29
CA GLU A 700 -34.15 -8.39 5.68
C GLU A 700 -34.69 -7.09 6.30
N VAL A 701 -34.69 -6.00 5.53
CA VAL A 701 -35.05 -4.65 5.99
C VAL A 701 -36.13 -4.03 5.08
N PRO A 702 -37.41 -4.41 5.26
CA PRO A 702 -38.51 -3.93 4.41
C PRO A 702 -38.77 -2.42 4.54
N GLY A 703 -38.40 -1.81 5.66
CA GLY A 703 -38.47 -0.36 5.89
C GLY A 703 -37.35 0.46 5.22
N GLY A 704 -36.42 -0.20 4.54
CA GLY A 704 -35.22 0.40 3.98
C GLY A 704 -34.11 0.60 5.00
N PHE A 705 -32.87 0.76 4.53
CA PHE A 705 -31.67 0.72 5.38
C PHE A 705 -31.65 1.68 6.59
N LEU A 706 -32.36 2.81 6.53
CA LEU A 706 -32.45 3.75 7.66
C LEU A 706 -33.25 3.19 8.85
N SER A 707 -34.18 2.26 8.63
CA SER A 707 -34.88 1.59 9.74
C SER A 707 -34.02 0.54 10.45
N ASP A 708 -32.84 0.23 9.91
CA ASP A 708 -31.94 -0.80 10.44
C ASP A 708 -30.82 -0.23 11.33
N LEU A 709 -30.89 1.05 11.67
CA LEU A 709 -29.89 1.72 12.49
C LEU A 709 -29.91 1.19 13.93
N ASN A 710 -28.74 0.83 14.44
CA ASN A 710 -28.55 0.40 15.81
C ASN A 710 -28.49 1.63 16.75
N PRO A 711 -29.46 1.78 17.68
CA PRO A 711 -29.46 2.91 18.62
C PRO A 711 -28.27 2.87 19.59
N ASP A 712 -27.73 1.68 19.87
CA ASP A 712 -26.58 1.48 20.77
C ASP A 712 -25.23 1.55 20.03
N SER A 713 -25.21 2.07 18.79
CA SER A 713 -24.01 2.13 17.95
C SER A 713 -22.92 3.06 18.48
N LEU A 714 -23.25 4.02 19.35
CA LEU A 714 -22.30 4.94 19.98
C LEU A 714 -22.67 5.17 21.45
N ARG A 715 -21.73 4.85 22.34
CA ARG A 715 -21.76 5.25 23.76
C ARG A 715 -20.61 6.21 24.05
N VAL A 716 -20.91 7.41 24.52
CA VAL A 716 -19.91 8.41 24.91
C VAL A 716 -19.71 8.37 26.43
N VAL A 717 -18.46 8.28 26.85
CA VAL A 717 -18.04 8.28 28.26
C VAL A 717 -17.26 9.58 28.50
N HIS A 718 -17.85 10.54 29.23
CA HIS A 718 -17.27 11.88 29.39
C HIS A 718 -16.23 12.00 30.51
N ASN A 719 -16.29 11.12 31.51
CA ASN A 719 -15.49 11.22 32.74
C ASN A 719 -14.48 10.07 32.87
N ALA A 720 -13.98 9.57 31.74
CA ALA A 720 -12.93 8.57 31.77
C ALA A 720 -11.62 9.20 32.27
N LEU A 721 -10.76 8.37 32.84
CA LEU A 721 -9.49 8.77 33.43
C LEU A 721 -8.36 7.98 32.75
N VAL A 722 -7.30 8.65 32.30
CA VAL A 722 -6.15 8.01 31.66
C VAL A 722 -4.86 8.43 32.37
N ASP A 723 -3.87 7.55 32.41
CA ASP A 723 -2.57 7.91 32.99
C ASP A 723 -1.87 9.05 32.22
N SER A 724 -0.86 9.65 32.85
CA SER A 724 -0.16 10.81 32.30
C SER A 724 0.76 10.50 31.11
N SER A 725 0.95 9.22 30.73
CA SER A 725 1.83 8.84 29.61
C SER A 725 1.33 9.33 28.26
N VAL A 726 0.02 9.59 28.15
CA VAL A 726 -0.62 10.04 26.90
C VAL A 726 -0.58 11.55 26.69
N LEU A 727 0.04 12.32 27.60
CA LEU A 727 0.00 13.79 27.57
C LEU A 727 0.67 14.39 26.31
N SER A 728 1.66 13.71 25.74
CA SER A 728 2.35 14.12 24.50
C SER A 728 1.75 13.51 23.23
N ALA A 729 0.64 12.76 23.35
CA ALA A 729 -0.01 12.11 22.22
C ALA A 729 -0.58 13.14 21.24
N ARG A 730 -0.52 12.80 19.96
CA ARG A 730 -1.08 13.58 18.85
C ARG A 730 -2.27 12.85 18.24
N PRO A 731 -3.16 13.56 17.52
CA PRO A 731 -4.25 12.91 16.80
C PRO A 731 -3.75 11.74 15.95
N PHE A 732 -4.52 10.66 15.94
CA PHE A 732 -4.18 9.37 15.33
C PHE A 732 -3.07 8.55 16.02
N ASP A 733 -2.53 8.97 17.16
CA ASP A 733 -1.73 8.07 18.00
C ASP A 733 -2.63 6.95 18.55
N LYS A 734 -2.06 5.77 18.74
CA LYS A 734 -2.79 4.56 19.14
C LYS A 734 -2.22 4.02 20.44
N PHE A 735 -3.09 3.54 21.30
CA PHE A 735 -2.74 2.97 22.59
C PHE A 735 -3.51 1.67 22.81
N GLN A 736 -2.88 0.73 23.48
CA GLN A 736 -3.62 -0.33 24.15
C GLN A 736 -3.96 0.16 25.56
N PHE A 737 -5.24 0.44 25.83
CA PHE A 737 -5.70 0.61 27.19
C PHE A 737 -5.81 -0.77 27.84
N GLU A 738 -4.99 -0.99 28.86
CA GLU A 738 -4.84 -2.31 29.47
C GLU A 738 -6.19 -2.91 29.88
N ARG A 739 -6.42 -4.18 29.51
CA ARG A 739 -7.67 -4.94 29.72
C ARG A 739 -8.92 -4.45 28.98
N LEU A 740 -8.91 -3.24 28.41
CA LEU A 740 -10.08 -2.63 27.78
C LEU A 740 -10.12 -2.85 26.27
N GLY A 741 -9.03 -2.56 25.56
CA GLY A 741 -9.02 -2.56 24.09
C GLY A 741 -7.93 -1.68 23.52
N TYR A 742 -8.03 -1.47 22.21
CA TYR A 742 -7.21 -0.51 21.50
C TYR A 742 -7.99 0.76 21.24
N PHE A 743 -7.32 1.89 21.44
CA PHE A 743 -7.88 3.22 21.34
C PHE A 743 -6.97 4.11 20.52
N SER A 744 -7.55 5.10 19.86
CA SER A 744 -6.81 6.12 19.14
C SER A 744 -7.29 7.51 19.52
N LEU A 745 -6.36 8.46 19.60
CA LEU A 745 -6.67 9.85 19.89
C LEU A 745 -7.41 10.46 18.68
N ASP A 746 -8.64 10.93 18.91
CA ASP A 746 -9.51 11.50 17.88
C ASP A 746 -9.04 12.91 17.49
N PRO A 747 -9.23 13.34 16.23
CA PRO A 747 -8.93 14.71 15.79
C PRO A 747 -9.68 15.82 16.54
N ASP A 748 -10.78 15.53 17.24
CA ASP A 748 -11.46 16.48 18.12
C ASP A 748 -10.69 16.74 19.45
N SER A 749 -9.52 16.13 19.64
CA SER A 749 -8.68 16.36 20.82
C SER A 749 -7.91 17.67 20.71
N GLU A 750 -7.91 18.43 21.80
CA GLU A 750 -7.27 19.74 21.92
C GLU A 750 -6.47 19.82 23.23
N GLU A 751 -5.69 20.88 23.43
CA GLU A 751 -4.98 21.10 24.68
C GLU A 751 -5.97 21.18 25.85
N GLY A 752 -5.80 20.33 26.87
CA GLY A 752 -6.72 20.24 28.01
C GLY A 752 -7.99 19.42 27.77
N LYS A 753 -8.23 18.91 26.55
CA LYS A 753 -9.38 18.05 26.23
C LYS A 753 -8.96 16.88 25.35
N LEU A 754 -8.74 15.73 25.98
CA LEU A 754 -8.40 14.48 25.28
C LEU A 754 -9.67 13.71 24.90
N VAL A 755 -9.75 13.26 23.64
CA VAL A 755 -10.84 12.45 23.12
C VAL A 755 -10.28 11.18 22.49
N PHE A 756 -10.70 10.02 22.97
CA PHE A 756 -10.27 8.73 22.42
C PHE A 756 -11.42 7.97 21.76
N ASN A 757 -11.16 7.38 20.61
CA ASN A 757 -12.05 6.44 19.95
C ASN A 757 -11.64 5.01 20.28
N ARG A 758 -12.59 4.14 20.64
CA ARG A 758 -12.33 2.69 20.68
C ARG A 758 -12.15 2.17 19.26
N THR A 759 -10.94 1.74 18.94
CA THR A 759 -10.61 1.14 17.64
C THR A 759 -11.21 -0.26 17.53
N VAL A 760 -10.82 -1.15 18.45
CA VAL A 760 -11.24 -2.56 18.49
C VAL A 760 -11.02 -3.13 19.91
N THR A 761 -11.80 -4.12 20.30
CA THR A 761 -11.63 -4.86 21.56
C THR A 761 -10.39 -5.77 21.51
N LEU A 762 -9.91 -6.26 22.67
CA LEU A 762 -8.75 -7.15 22.72
C LEU A 762 -9.02 -8.53 22.12
N LYS A 763 -10.26 -9.00 22.23
CA LYS A 763 -10.74 -10.29 21.71
C LYS A 763 -12.12 -10.08 21.09
N GLU A 764 -12.49 -10.96 20.17
CA GLU A 764 -13.88 -11.06 19.72
C GLU A 764 -14.77 -11.45 20.90
N ASP A 765 -15.95 -10.82 20.95
CA ASP A 765 -17.02 -11.22 21.85
C ASP A 765 -17.82 -12.33 21.16
N PRO A 766 -17.76 -13.58 21.63
CA PRO A 766 -18.47 -14.70 21.00
C PRO A 766 -19.99 -14.53 21.00
N GLY A 767 -20.53 -13.68 21.89
CA GLY A 767 -21.96 -13.39 22.00
C GLY A 767 -22.47 -12.28 21.08
N LYS A 768 -21.57 -11.61 20.35
CA LYS A 768 -21.88 -10.54 19.39
C LYS A 768 -21.45 -10.86 17.95
N ALA A 769 -20.99 -12.09 17.69
CA ALA A 769 -20.55 -12.55 16.37
C ALA A 769 -21.72 -12.54 15.37
#